data_AF-A0A5E3WQR8-F1
#
_entry.id   AF-A0A5E3WQR8-F1
#
_cell.length_a   1.000
_cell.length_b   1.000
_cell.length_c   1.000
_cell.angle_alpha   90.00
_cell.angle_beta   90.00
_cell.angle_gamma   90.00
#
_symmetry.space_group_name_H-M   'P 1'
#
loop_
_entity.id
_entity.type
_entity.pdbx_description
1 polymer ?
#
loop_
_entity_poly.entity_id
_entity_poly.type
_entity_poly.pdbx_seq_one_letter_code
_entity_poly.pdbx_strand_id
1 'polypeptide(L)'
;MALSTALAAVAVAALLPSTSAASGSYSIIKDYSGSTFFDDWVFYGNYDNLTNGDAIFVNRSLATSDQLAYVNDAGNAIIQVDNTTTVPYNYKRDTVRIATADQYSLGSLWVVDMTHIPYGCSVWPAFWSQASVWPQGGEIDILEGVNLQTVNEMALHTDNGCTMTGQVQTGTISSSNCSYEYNSNQGCQVVDPSTSSYGEAFAKAGGGVWVTEFSTSAINIWYFNRSSVPSSISGNESSLSTSDFGTPTANYPSTDCNMEKFFAPQTIIFDITLCGDWAGSNSTFQQTCTGTCYNDYVIGTASYYSTAYFEISSLRIYSNGTDVVTAGSGDGSSSGSSTASASSSSSTSSSDSNSGAASPYAQALTIGGILAAGSAAIAAAMLRPKRTEDWSLALFLLHSLLDSCYTSAQTPVVICRFCFACSLRICCPPMSPHLFLALLGAVALPVSTATGTYSIVEDFSGTTFFDKWTFYDNFDNLTNGDVIWVSEDTARSTNLAYVNSAGNAIIKVDNFTQVANNQKRNSVRISSNDEFRVGSVFVADMLHVPFGCSVWPAWWSQAPHWPAGGEIDTFEGVNMVTRNQYALHTEDGCTVSNPLQTGIDNSTNCAASANSNQGCVVTDVNTQSYGEAFASAGGGVFVTEFAESGISIWFFSRSEVPSSLTGNSSTIDTSAFGTPSANYPTDSCNIDKFFAAQHLIFDITLCGDFAGNAAVFAQTCSGSCYSDYVIGAPSNYDNAYFEVQHVRVYGGNDTVVPPSEQGAAATIRPSLWQMFKLVLFSMLIPLWAA
;
A
#
# COMPACT_ATOMS: atom_id res chain seq x y z
N MET A 1 -76.10 -47.89 -24.67
CA MET A 1 -75.07 -48.95 -24.52
C MET A 1 -73.75 -48.20 -24.37
N ALA A 2 -73.13 -48.09 -23.18
CA ALA A 2 -72.34 -49.12 -22.48
C ALA A 2 -71.26 -49.68 -23.43
N LEU A 3 -69.94 -49.65 -23.20
CA LEU A 3 -69.09 -49.80 -22.01
C LEU A 3 -67.67 -49.27 -22.39
N SER A 4 -67.01 -48.39 -21.63
CA SER A 4 -65.89 -48.64 -20.69
C SER A 4 -64.69 -49.47 -21.20
N THR A 5 -63.48 -48.89 -21.16
CA THR A 5 -62.29 -49.46 -20.48
C THR A 5 -61.20 -48.39 -20.32
N ALA A 6 -60.58 -48.40 -19.14
CA ALA A 6 -59.63 -47.43 -18.61
C ALA A 6 -58.17 -47.75 -19.00
N LEU A 7 -57.32 -46.72 -19.03
CA LEU A 7 -55.88 -46.86 -18.76
C LEU A 7 -55.46 -45.75 -17.79
N ALA A 8 -54.94 -46.16 -16.64
CA ALA A 8 -54.42 -45.28 -15.60
C ALA A 8 -53.05 -44.73 -16.00
N ALA A 9 -52.89 -43.41 -16.00
CA ALA A 9 -51.60 -42.74 -16.06
C ALA A 9 -51.20 -42.36 -14.63
N VAL A 10 -50.19 -43.04 -14.10
CA VAL A 10 -49.54 -42.71 -12.82
C VAL A 10 -48.73 -41.44 -13.02
N ALA A 11 -49.17 -40.34 -12.41
CA ALA A 11 -48.37 -39.13 -12.29
C ALA A 11 -47.26 -39.37 -11.27
N VAL A 12 -46.03 -39.58 -11.75
CA VAL A 12 -44.83 -39.46 -10.93
C VAL A 12 -44.56 -37.98 -10.77
N ALA A 13 -45.00 -37.39 -9.66
CA ALA A 13 -44.51 -36.10 -9.21
C ALA A 13 -43.04 -36.29 -8.84
N ALA A 14 -42.14 -35.87 -9.74
CA ALA A 14 -40.73 -35.74 -9.42
C ALA A 14 -40.60 -34.61 -8.38
N LEU A 15 -40.51 -35.00 -7.11
CA LEU A 15 -40.01 -34.16 -6.04
C LEU A 15 -38.54 -33.85 -6.36
N LEU A 16 -38.32 -32.74 -7.06
CA LEU A 16 -37.00 -32.12 -7.11
C LEU A 16 -36.63 -31.73 -5.68
N PRO A 17 -35.42 -32.07 -5.18
CA PRO A 17 -34.95 -31.57 -3.91
C PRO A 17 -34.86 -30.05 -4.02
N SER A 18 -35.74 -29.33 -3.34
CA SER A 18 -35.54 -27.93 -3.04
C SER A 18 -34.34 -27.86 -2.10
N THR A 19 -33.14 -27.61 -2.64
CA THR A 19 -32.01 -27.20 -1.83
C THR A 19 -32.42 -25.90 -1.14
N SER A 20 -32.74 -26.02 0.14
CA SER A 20 -33.08 -24.89 0.98
C SER A 20 -31.85 -24.00 1.02
N ALA A 21 -31.92 -22.81 0.39
CA ALA A 21 -31.00 -21.74 0.73
C ALA A 21 -31.08 -21.57 2.25
N ALA A 22 -29.94 -21.64 2.93
CA ALA A 22 -29.90 -21.51 4.38
C ALA A 22 -30.51 -20.15 4.73
N SER A 23 -31.69 -20.15 5.36
CA SER A 23 -32.37 -18.92 5.78
C SER A 23 -31.58 -18.31 6.94
N GLY A 24 -30.59 -17.48 6.63
CA GLY A 24 -29.87 -16.68 7.61
C GLY A 24 -30.68 -15.44 7.95
N SER A 25 -30.97 -15.22 9.23
CA SER A 25 -31.37 -13.89 9.71
C SER A 25 -30.09 -13.09 9.96
N TYR A 26 -30.03 -11.89 9.41
CA TYR A 26 -28.89 -10.97 9.51
C TYR A 26 -29.31 -9.76 10.34
N SER A 27 -28.49 -9.34 11.30
CA SER A 27 -28.70 -8.13 12.12
C SER A 27 -27.79 -7.00 11.65
N ILE A 28 -28.28 -5.76 11.68
CA ILE A 28 -27.48 -4.61 11.22
C ILE A 28 -26.23 -4.42 12.09
N ILE A 29 -25.10 -4.13 11.44
CA ILE A 29 -23.79 -3.89 12.07
C ILE A 29 -23.18 -2.55 11.65
N LYS A 30 -23.58 -2.00 10.49
CA LYS A 30 -23.12 -0.69 10.01
C LYS A 30 -24.21 -0.01 9.19
N ASP A 31 -24.35 1.31 9.34
CA ASP A 31 -25.30 2.16 8.60
C ASP A 31 -24.56 3.39 8.06
N TYR A 32 -24.37 3.43 6.74
CA TYR A 32 -23.87 4.59 6.01
C TYR A 32 -25.06 5.34 5.42
N SER A 33 -25.53 6.40 6.09
CA SER A 33 -26.64 7.22 5.61
C SER A 33 -26.60 8.64 6.19
N GLY A 34 -27.34 9.55 5.56
CA GLY A 34 -27.48 10.92 6.05
C GLY A 34 -26.15 11.69 6.09
N SER A 35 -26.05 12.64 7.04
CA SER A 35 -24.89 13.53 7.16
C SER A 35 -23.57 12.81 7.50
N THR A 36 -23.64 11.58 8.02
CA THR A 36 -22.48 10.78 8.43
C THR A 36 -22.07 9.77 7.37
N PHE A 37 -22.68 9.79 6.17
CA PHE A 37 -22.40 8.80 5.12
C PHE A 37 -20.90 8.68 4.84
N PHE A 38 -20.18 9.80 4.74
CA PHE A 38 -18.76 9.84 4.38
C PHE A 38 -17.79 9.74 5.56
N ASP A 39 -18.25 9.49 6.81
CA ASP A 39 -17.36 9.55 7.97
C ASP A 39 -16.30 8.44 7.93
N ASP A 40 -16.71 7.20 7.65
CA ASP A 40 -15.85 6.01 7.69
C ASP A 40 -15.43 5.53 6.28
N TRP A 41 -15.08 6.47 5.40
CA TRP A 41 -14.60 6.20 4.04
C TRP A 41 -13.18 6.72 3.80
N VAL A 42 -12.38 5.95 3.07
CA VAL A 42 -11.06 6.35 2.58
C VAL A 42 -11.21 6.85 1.15
N PHE A 43 -10.71 8.06 0.87
CA PHE A 43 -10.68 8.64 -0.46
C PHE A 43 -9.34 8.32 -1.12
N TYR A 44 -9.37 7.85 -2.37
CA TYR A 44 -8.17 7.33 -3.03
C TYR A 44 -7.07 8.39 -3.23
N GLY A 45 -7.43 9.57 -3.76
CA GLY A 45 -6.50 10.71 -3.83
C GLY A 45 -5.37 10.58 -4.86
N ASN A 46 -5.60 9.87 -5.96
CA ASN A 46 -4.64 9.66 -7.04
C ASN A 46 -5.32 9.63 -8.42
N TYR A 47 -4.57 9.75 -9.51
CA TYR A 47 -5.12 9.46 -10.85
C TYR A 47 -5.52 7.99 -10.96
N ASP A 48 -6.38 7.66 -11.92
CA ASP A 48 -6.73 6.27 -12.15
C ASP A 48 -5.56 5.50 -12.80
N ASN A 49 -4.78 4.88 -11.92
CA ASN A 49 -3.70 3.95 -12.25
C ASN A 49 -4.12 2.48 -12.08
N LEU A 50 -5.40 2.22 -11.80
CA LEU A 50 -5.93 0.89 -11.54
C LEU A 50 -6.53 0.28 -12.80
N THR A 51 -7.27 1.06 -13.58
CA THR A 51 -7.86 0.64 -14.86
C THR A 51 -7.53 1.59 -16.01
N ASN A 52 -6.46 2.38 -15.84
CA ASN A 52 -5.90 3.31 -16.81
C ASN A 52 -6.88 4.40 -17.27
N GLY A 53 -7.86 4.75 -16.43
CA GLY A 53 -8.84 5.77 -16.75
C GLY A 53 -8.28 7.17 -16.98
N ASP A 54 -9.02 7.98 -17.72
CA ASP A 54 -8.80 9.40 -17.90
C ASP A 54 -9.45 10.25 -16.79
N ALA A 55 -9.25 9.77 -15.56
CA ALA A 55 -9.82 10.30 -14.34
C ALA A 55 -8.73 10.67 -13.31
N ILE A 56 -8.98 11.72 -12.53
CA ILE A 56 -8.28 11.99 -11.26
C ILE A 56 -9.23 11.68 -10.12
N PHE A 57 -8.97 10.64 -9.32
CA PHE A 57 -9.72 10.42 -8.09
C PHE A 57 -9.22 11.38 -7.01
N VAL A 58 -9.96 12.44 -6.77
CA VAL A 58 -9.52 13.50 -5.87
C VAL A 58 -9.55 13.03 -4.40
N ASN A 59 -8.69 13.62 -3.57
CA ASN A 59 -8.70 13.35 -2.14
C ASN A 59 -9.94 13.94 -1.44
N ARG A 60 -10.18 13.57 -0.18
CA ARG A 60 -11.35 14.02 0.60
C ARG A 60 -11.51 15.53 0.63
N SER A 61 -10.41 16.28 0.79
CA SER A 61 -10.45 17.74 0.88
C SER A 61 -10.99 18.35 -0.41
N LEU A 62 -10.46 17.93 -1.55
CA LEU A 62 -10.85 18.43 -2.86
C LEU A 62 -12.24 17.93 -3.26
N ALA A 63 -12.56 16.67 -2.98
CA ALA A 63 -13.89 16.11 -3.20
C ALA A 63 -14.98 16.91 -2.48
N THR A 64 -14.69 17.37 -1.26
CA THR A 64 -15.63 18.16 -0.45
C THR A 64 -15.70 19.60 -0.94
N SER A 65 -14.56 20.26 -1.21
CA SER A 65 -14.53 21.67 -1.62
C SER A 65 -15.20 21.89 -2.98
N ASP A 66 -15.02 20.93 -3.89
CA ASP A 66 -15.48 21.03 -5.27
C ASP A 66 -16.85 20.35 -5.44
N GLN A 67 -17.46 19.91 -4.33
CA GLN A 67 -18.73 19.19 -4.29
C GLN A 67 -18.77 17.97 -5.22
N LEU A 68 -17.67 17.21 -5.29
CA LEU A 68 -17.63 15.91 -5.98
C LEU A 68 -18.07 14.76 -5.06
N ALA A 69 -17.93 14.92 -3.74
CA ALA A 69 -18.52 14.04 -2.74
C ALA A 69 -19.17 14.85 -1.63
N TYR A 70 -20.50 14.77 -1.48
CA TYR A 70 -21.25 15.56 -0.49
C TYR A 70 -22.63 14.95 -0.20
N VAL A 71 -23.28 15.40 0.87
CA VAL A 71 -24.67 15.00 1.18
C VAL A 71 -25.60 16.11 0.70
N ASN A 72 -26.58 15.76 -0.13
CA ASN A 72 -27.54 16.72 -0.69
C ASN A 72 -28.65 17.07 0.32
N ASP A 73 -29.54 18.01 -0.06
CA ASP A 73 -30.63 18.48 0.80
C ASP A 73 -31.65 17.39 1.18
N ALA A 74 -31.72 16.29 0.41
CA ALA A 74 -32.55 15.13 0.73
C ALA A 74 -31.90 14.18 1.75
N GLY A 75 -30.64 14.43 2.13
CA GLY A 75 -29.86 13.56 3.01
C GLY A 75 -29.19 12.40 2.28
N ASN A 76 -29.20 12.39 0.94
CA ASN A 76 -28.55 11.37 0.12
C ASN A 76 -27.10 11.74 -0.13
N ALA A 77 -26.22 10.75 -0.13
CA ALA A 77 -24.82 10.92 -0.53
C ALA A 77 -24.70 11.02 -2.05
N ILE A 78 -23.96 12.01 -2.51
CA ILE A 78 -23.61 12.26 -3.91
C ILE A 78 -22.13 11.95 -4.09
N ILE A 79 -21.82 11.15 -5.11
CA ILE A 79 -20.46 10.91 -5.61
C ILE A 79 -20.52 11.19 -7.10
N GLN A 80 -19.80 12.18 -7.61
CA GLN A 80 -19.94 12.64 -8.99
C GLN A 80 -18.61 12.96 -9.68
N VAL A 81 -18.63 12.85 -11.00
CA VAL A 81 -17.60 13.40 -11.88
C VAL A 81 -17.74 14.92 -11.94
N ASP A 82 -16.63 15.64 -12.02
CA ASP A 82 -16.63 17.08 -12.22
C ASP A 82 -17.39 17.46 -13.50
N ASN A 83 -18.56 18.07 -13.28
CA ASN A 83 -19.49 18.52 -14.31
C ASN A 83 -19.46 20.05 -14.52
N THR A 84 -18.43 20.74 -14.02
CA THR A 84 -18.33 22.21 -14.06
C THR A 84 -17.09 22.73 -14.79
N THR A 85 -15.93 22.08 -14.66
CA THR A 85 -14.67 22.66 -15.17
C THR A 85 -14.37 22.29 -16.62
N THR A 86 -13.62 23.15 -17.29
CA THR A 86 -13.08 22.84 -18.62
C THR A 86 -11.71 22.19 -18.45
N VAL A 87 -11.57 20.95 -18.93
CA VAL A 87 -10.32 20.18 -18.80
C VAL A 87 -9.44 20.45 -20.04
N PRO A 88 -8.20 20.95 -19.89
CA PRO A 88 -7.31 21.15 -21.03
C PRO A 88 -6.82 19.82 -21.63
N TYR A 89 -6.37 19.87 -22.88
CA TYR A 89 -5.71 18.73 -23.53
C TYR A 89 -4.51 18.25 -22.69
N ASN A 90 -4.34 16.93 -22.58
CA ASN A 90 -3.34 16.24 -21.78
C ASN A 90 -3.57 16.28 -20.24
N TYR A 91 -4.75 16.70 -19.79
CA TYR A 91 -5.21 16.56 -18.40
C TYR A 91 -6.37 15.57 -18.31
N LYS A 92 -6.61 15.06 -17.10
CA LYS A 92 -7.70 14.13 -16.77
C LYS A 92 -8.80 14.87 -16.01
N ARG A 93 -9.99 14.30 -15.94
CA ARG A 93 -11.14 14.92 -15.27
C ARG A 93 -11.28 14.42 -13.85
N ASP A 94 -11.54 15.36 -12.94
CA ASP A 94 -11.69 15.05 -11.52
C ASP A 94 -12.97 14.27 -11.25
N THR A 95 -12.87 13.27 -10.38
CA THR A 95 -13.94 12.36 -9.97
C THR A 95 -13.54 11.73 -8.63
N VAL A 96 -14.30 10.77 -8.13
CA VAL A 96 -14.13 10.22 -6.78
C VAL A 96 -14.11 8.70 -6.80
N ARG A 97 -13.15 8.13 -6.07
CA ARG A 97 -13.11 6.73 -5.63
C ARG A 97 -13.04 6.73 -4.10
N ILE A 98 -13.98 6.04 -3.48
CA ILE A 98 -14.01 5.86 -2.02
C ILE A 98 -14.13 4.38 -1.67
N ALA A 99 -13.50 4.00 -0.57
CA ALA A 99 -13.50 2.66 -0.04
C ALA A 99 -13.91 2.69 1.45
N THR A 100 -14.67 1.71 1.94
CA THR A 100 -15.00 1.65 3.37
C THR A 100 -13.72 1.50 4.21
N ALA A 101 -13.67 2.16 5.38
CA ALA A 101 -12.57 1.95 6.32
C ALA A 101 -12.61 0.54 6.95
N ASP A 102 -13.80 -0.04 7.06
CA ASP A 102 -14.02 -1.40 7.55
C ASP A 102 -14.00 -2.42 6.40
N GLN A 103 -13.63 -3.67 6.72
CA GLN A 103 -13.75 -4.83 5.85
C GLN A 103 -14.81 -5.81 6.35
N TYR A 104 -15.48 -6.49 5.42
CA TYR A 104 -16.58 -7.40 5.71
C TYR A 104 -16.26 -8.81 5.25
N SER A 105 -16.28 -9.75 6.19
CA SER A 105 -16.00 -11.16 5.95
C SER A 105 -17.24 -11.93 5.53
N LEU A 106 -17.05 -13.18 5.13
CA LEU A 106 -18.13 -14.15 4.92
C LEU A 106 -19.10 -14.17 6.11
N GLY A 107 -20.40 -14.19 5.81
CA GLY A 107 -21.47 -14.02 6.79
C GLY A 107 -22.05 -12.61 6.84
N SER A 108 -21.66 -11.72 5.93
CA SER A 108 -22.25 -10.38 5.78
C SER A 108 -23.30 -10.30 4.67
N LEU A 109 -24.22 -9.34 4.81
CA LEU A 109 -25.25 -8.99 3.84
C LEU A 109 -25.22 -7.47 3.63
N TRP A 110 -25.05 -7.01 2.40
CA TRP A 110 -24.91 -5.60 2.05
C TRP A 110 -26.16 -5.13 1.30
N VAL A 111 -26.74 -4.02 1.73
CA VAL A 111 -27.93 -3.44 1.12
C VAL A 111 -27.65 -2.00 0.75
N VAL A 112 -27.58 -1.72 -0.55
CA VAL A 112 -27.43 -0.35 -1.06
C VAL A 112 -28.73 0.10 -1.71
N ASP A 113 -29.23 1.26 -1.28
CA ASP A 113 -30.38 1.94 -1.86
C ASP A 113 -29.91 3.19 -2.61
N MET A 114 -30.14 3.22 -3.92
CA MET A 114 -29.73 4.32 -4.80
C MET A 114 -30.91 4.87 -5.59
N THR A 115 -31.03 6.19 -5.66
CA THR A 115 -32.02 6.88 -6.50
C THR A 115 -31.47 7.22 -7.88
N HIS A 116 -30.16 7.32 -8.01
CA HIS A 116 -29.44 7.58 -9.26
C HIS A 116 -28.11 6.83 -9.30
N ILE A 117 -27.70 6.40 -10.49
CA ILE A 117 -26.37 5.84 -10.77
C ILE A 117 -25.75 6.57 -11.97
N PRO A 118 -24.42 6.66 -12.09
CA PRO A 118 -23.78 7.36 -13.18
C PRO A 118 -24.03 6.68 -14.52
N TYR A 119 -24.18 7.48 -15.57
CA TYR A 119 -24.11 6.99 -16.95
C TYR A 119 -23.79 8.14 -17.91
N GLY A 120 -23.25 7.78 -19.07
CA GLY A 120 -22.83 8.74 -20.08
C GLY A 120 -21.69 8.17 -20.91
N CYS A 121 -21.47 8.73 -22.11
CA CYS A 121 -20.28 8.35 -22.87
C CYS A 121 -19.01 8.66 -22.07
N SER A 122 -18.06 7.73 -22.12
CA SER A 122 -16.83 7.63 -21.33
C SER A 122 -17.00 7.18 -19.88
N VAL A 123 -18.20 7.18 -19.31
CA VAL A 123 -18.41 6.91 -17.89
C VAL A 123 -18.32 5.41 -17.61
N TRP A 124 -17.52 5.04 -16.61
CA TRP A 124 -17.40 3.68 -16.08
C TRP A 124 -17.54 3.74 -14.55
N PRO A 125 -18.78 3.60 -14.03
CA PRO A 125 -19.05 3.57 -12.62
C PRO A 125 -19.11 2.15 -12.07
N ALA A 126 -18.69 2.00 -10.82
CA ALA A 126 -18.73 0.73 -10.13
C ALA A 126 -19.19 0.89 -8.66
N PHE A 127 -20.03 -0.04 -8.22
CA PHE A 127 -20.24 -0.37 -6.81
C PHE A 127 -19.87 -1.84 -6.62
N TRP A 128 -18.81 -2.07 -5.85
CA TRP A 128 -18.12 -3.35 -5.84
C TRP A 128 -17.36 -3.55 -4.53
N SER A 129 -16.65 -4.66 -4.41
CA SER A 129 -15.77 -4.91 -3.28
C SER A 129 -14.55 -5.72 -3.68
N GLN A 130 -13.44 -5.55 -2.96
CA GLN A 130 -12.24 -6.37 -3.12
C GLN A 130 -11.58 -6.66 -1.78
N ALA A 131 -10.76 -7.71 -1.74
CA ALA A 131 -9.81 -7.91 -0.65
C ALA A 131 -8.69 -6.84 -0.65
N SER A 132 -7.90 -6.82 0.43
CA SER A 132 -6.73 -5.94 0.54
C SER A 132 -5.66 -6.20 -0.54
N VAL A 133 -5.66 -7.41 -1.10
CA VAL A 133 -4.73 -7.83 -2.14
C VAL A 133 -5.57 -8.27 -3.32
N TRP A 134 -5.19 -7.84 -4.53
CA TRP A 134 -5.86 -8.25 -5.75
C TRP A 134 -4.91 -9.08 -6.61
N PRO A 135 -5.37 -10.21 -7.21
CA PRO A 135 -6.70 -10.81 -7.08
C PRO A 135 -6.82 -11.78 -5.89
N GLN A 136 -5.77 -11.89 -5.04
CA GLN A 136 -5.75 -12.81 -3.90
C GLN A 136 -6.76 -12.41 -2.82
N GLY A 137 -7.81 -13.20 -2.68
CA GLY A 137 -8.91 -12.89 -1.76
C GLY A 137 -10.11 -12.26 -2.47
N GLY A 138 -10.08 -12.17 -3.80
CA GLY A 138 -11.24 -12.00 -4.65
C GLY A 138 -11.82 -10.59 -4.71
N GLU A 139 -12.64 -10.40 -5.75
CA GLU A 139 -13.38 -9.19 -6.09
C GLU A 139 -14.83 -9.55 -6.44
N ILE A 140 -15.75 -8.66 -6.10
CA ILE A 140 -17.20 -8.81 -6.30
C ILE A 140 -17.78 -7.54 -6.91
N ASP A 141 -18.12 -7.59 -8.19
CA ASP A 141 -18.77 -6.49 -8.89
C ASP A 141 -20.29 -6.63 -8.80
N ILE A 142 -20.89 -5.68 -8.09
CA ILE A 142 -22.32 -5.72 -7.73
C ILE A 142 -23.12 -4.86 -8.71
N LEU A 143 -22.61 -3.66 -8.98
CA LEU A 143 -23.06 -2.83 -10.07
C LEU A 143 -21.86 -2.35 -10.86
N GLU A 144 -21.85 -2.66 -12.15
CA GLU A 144 -20.82 -2.24 -13.08
C GLU A 144 -21.37 -2.16 -14.50
N GLY A 145 -20.83 -1.22 -15.26
CA GLY A 145 -21.12 -1.07 -16.67
C GLY A 145 -20.34 0.10 -17.26
N VAL A 146 -20.46 0.30 -18.56
CA VAL A 146 -19.70 1.34 -19.27
C VAL A 146 -20.56 2.10 -20.26
N ASN A 147 -20.18 3.35 -20.48
CA ASN A 147 -20.77 4.23 -21.49
C ASN A 147 -22.30 4.37 -21.33
N LEU A 148 -23.05 4.02 -22.38
CA LEU A 148 -24.51 4.05 -22.41
C LEU A 148 -25.10 2.63 -22.50
N GLN A 149 -24.42 1.64 -21.91
CA GLN A 149 -25.03 0.33 -21.66
C GLN A 149 -26.36 0.47 -20.90
N THR A 150 -27.24 -0.51 -21.03
CA THR A 150 -28.61 -0.44 -20.51
C THR A 150 -28.94 -1.52 -19.50
N VAL A 151 -27.99 -2.42 -19.23
CA VAL A 151 -28.13 -3.52 -18.28
C VAL A 151 -26.89 -3.56 -17.41
N ASN A 152 -27.06 -3.94 -16.14
CA ASN A 152 -25.99 -4.12 -15.19
C ASN A 152 -25.24 -5.42 -15.49
N GLU A 153 -23.92 -5.38 -15.31
CA GLU A 153 -23.06 -6.56 -15.38
C GLU A 153 -22.53 -6.83 -13.96
N MET A 154 -22.75 -8.03 -13.43
CA MET A 154 -22.21 -8.48 -12.15
C MET A 154 -21.13 -9.51 -12.43
N ALA A 155 -20.02 -9.49 -11.71
CA ALA A 155 -18.93 -10.42 -11.91
C ALA A 155 -18.22 -10.79 -10.60
N LEU A 156 -17.49 -11.92 -10.63
CA LEU A 156 -16.45 -12.22 -9.65
C LEU A 156 -15.11 -12.40 -10.34
N HIS A 157 -14.06 -11.88 -9.70
CA HIS A 157 -12.68 -12.06 -10.11
C HIS A 157 -11.91 -12.74 -8.98
N THR A 158 -11.14 -13.76 -9.32
CA THR A 158 -10.45 -14.65 -8.38
C THR A 158 -9.17 -15.19 -9.01
N ASP A 159 -8.31 -15.83 -8.22
CA ASP A 159 -7.29 -16.74 -8.74
C ASP A 159 -7.90 -17.95 -9.46
N ASN A 160 -7.07 -18.64 -10.25
CA ASN A 160 -7.51 -19.82 -10.98
C ASN A 160 -8.09 -20.92 -10.07
N GLY A 161 -9.21 -21.50 -10.50
CA GLY A 161 -9.88 -22.63 -9.85
C GLY A 161 -11.23 -22.34 -9.19
N CYS A 162 -11.80 -21.16 -9.41
CA CYS A 162 -13.19 -20.82 -9.06
C CYS A 162 -14.06 -20.76 -10.33
N THR A 163 -15.11 -21.57 -10.38
CA THR A 163 -16.06 -21.60 -11.51
C THR A 163 -17.51 -21.69 -11.05
N MET A 164 -18.40 -21.14 -11.87
CA MET A 164 -19.85 -21.08 -11.64
C MET A 164 -20.53 -22.39 -12.06
N THR A 165 -20.94 -23.21 -11.09
CA THR A 165 -21.69 -24.46 -11.33
C THR A 165 -22.90 -24.62 -10.41
N GLY A 166 -24.05 -24.94 -11.01
CA GLY A 166 -25.29 -25.25 -10.29
C GLY A 166 -26.16 -24.02 -9.99
N GLN A 167 -26.07 -22.98 -10.83
CA GLN A 167 -26.63 -21.68 -10.49
C GLN A 167 -28.16 -21.69 -10.51
N VAL A 168 -28.77 -21.03 -9.52
CA VAL A 168 -30.20 -20.74 -9.48
C VAL A 168 -30.37 -19.23 -9.45
N GLN A 169 -30.53 -18.63 -10.63
CA GLN A 169 -30.56 -17.18 -10.81
C GLN A 169 -31.50 -16.74 -11.94
N THR A 170 -31.82 -15.45 -12.00
CA THR A 170 -32.62 -14.86 -13.09
C THR A 170 -31.78 -14.27 -14.23
N GLY A 171 -30.52 -13.88 -13.96
CA GLY A 171 -29.60 -13.31 -14.93
C GLY A 171 -28.95 -14.33 -15.87
N THR A 172 -28.41 -13.82 -16.98
CA THR A 172 -27.78 -14.63 -18.02
C THR A 172 -26.27 -14.68 -17.83
N ILE A 173 -25.70 -15.88 -17.78
CA ILE A 173 -24.24 -16.08 -17.66
C ILE A 173 -23.59 -15.76 -19.01
N SER A 174 -22.67 -14.80 -19.05
CA SER A 174 -21.81 -14.50 -20.21
C SER A 174 -20.44 -15.17 -20.09
N SER A 175 -19.95 -15.39 -18.85
CA SER A 175 -18.75 -16.17 -18.54
C SER A 175 -18.94 -16.93 -17.24
N SER A 176 -18.49 -18.18 -17.18
CA SER A 176 -18.61 -19.03 -15.99
C SER A 176 -17.30 -19.23 -15.22
N ASN A 177 -16.17 -18.72 -15.70
CA ASN A 177 -14.87 -18.87 -15.05
C ASN A 177 -14.46 -17.57 -14.38
N CYS A 178 -14.25 -17.60 -13.06
CA CYS A 178 -14.00 -16.42 -12.25
C CYS A 178 -12.51 -16.04 -12.22
N SER A 179 -11.64 -16.82 -12.87
CA SER A 179 -10.22 -16.53 -12.93
C SER A 179 -9.95 -15.28 -13.75
N TYR A 180 -9.28 -14.29 -13.17
CA TYR A 180 -8.89 -13.06 -13.88
C TYR A 180 -7.99 -13.36 -15.10
N GLU A 181 -7.21 -14.44 -15.05
CA GLU A 181 -6.29 -14.86 -16.12
C GLU A 181 -7.01 -15.50 -17.33
N TYR A 182 -8.26 -15.95 -17.18
CA TYR A 182 -8.87 -16.84 -18.16
C TYR A 182 -9.45 -16.12 -19.39
N ASN A 183 -10.02 -14.94 -19.19
CA ASN A 183 -10.82 -14.23 -20.20
C ASN A 183 -10.51 -12.74 -20.25
N SER A 184 -9.22 -12.40 -20.18
CA SER A 184 -8.74 -11.01 -20.20
C SER A 184 -9.38 -10.18 -19.08
N ASN A 185 -9.40 -10.74 -17.86
CA ASN A 185 -10.00 -10.14 -16.69
C ASN A 185 -11.50 -9.84 -16.80
N GLN A 186 -12.29 -10.59 -17.58
CA GLN A 186 -13.75 -10.46 -17.55
C GLN A 186 -14.38 -11.15 -16.32
N GLY A 187 -13.69 -12.12 -15.71
CA GLY A 187 -14.22 -12.88 -14.57
C GLY A 187 -15.43 -13.75 -14.95
N CYS A 188 -16.14 -14.25 -13.95
CA CYS A 188 -17.38 -15.00 -14.18
C CYS A 188 -18.55 -14.04 -14.06
N GLN A 189 -19.19 -13.77 -15.19
CA GLN A 189 -20.07 -12.62 -15.36
C GLN A 189 -21.51 -13.05 -15.59
N VAL A 190 -22.42 -12.34 -14.94
CA VAL A 190 -23.87 -12.44 -15.07
C VAL A 190 -24.44 -11.09 -15.50
N VAL A 191 -25.16 -11.09 -16.63
CA VAL A 191 -25.86 -9.92 -17.15
C VAL A 191 -27.28 -9.87 -16.58
N ASP A 192 -27.66 -8.74 -16.00
CA ASP A 192 -29.00 -8.50 -15.47
C ASP A 192 -30.06 -8.51 -16.60
N PRO A 193 -31.18 -9.22 -16.45
CA PRO A 193 -32.20 -9.30 -17.49
C PRO A 193 -33.04 -8.02 -17.64
N SER A 194 -32.99 -7.12 -16.66
CA SER A 194 -33.76 -5.88 -16.61
C SER A 194 -32.99 -4.73 -17.23
N THR A 195 -33.56 -4.10 -18.25
CA THR A 195 -33.02 -2.84 -18.81
C THR A 195 -33.18 -1.63 -17.89
N SER A 196 -33.82 -1.80 -16.72
CA SER A 196 -33.90 -0.77 -15.68
C SER A 196 -32.86 -1.00 -14.59
N SER A 197 -31.97 -1.97 -14.72
CA SER A 197 -30.86 -2.21 -13.77
C SER A 197 -29.72 -1.21 -13.93
N TYR A 198 -29.63 -0.54 -15.08
CA TYR A 198 -28.53 0.37 -15.37
C TYR A 198 -28.97 1.63 -16.15
N GLY A 199 -28.14 2.67 -16.10
CA GLY A 199 -28.23 3.86 -16.93
C GLY A 199 -29.48 4.71 -16.76
N GLU A 200 -29.88 5.38 -17.84
CA GLU A 200 -31.00 6.34 -17.83
C GLU A 200 -32.33 5.70 -17.38
N ALA A 201 -32.55 4.42 -17.70
CA ALA A 201 -33.76 3.71 -17.33
C ALA A 201 -33.85 3.44 -15.81
N PHE A 202 -32.71 3.19 -15.15
CA PHE A 202 -32.63 3.12 -13.69
C PHE A 202 -33.00 4.47 -13.06
N ALA A 203 -32.36 5.56 -13.51
CA ALA A 203 -32.60 6.91 -13.02
C ALA A 203 -34.07 7.34 -13.18
N LYS A 204 -34.67 7.09 -14.36
CA LYS A 204 -36.08 7.39 -14.63
C LYS A 204 -37.07 6.58 -13.79
N ALA A 205 -36.68 5.40 -13.32
CA ALA A 205 -37.51 4.57 -12.45
C ALA A 205 -37.50 5.04 -10.97
N GLY A 206 -36.72 6.07 -10.63
CA GLY A 206 -36.48 6.46 -9.24
C GLY A 206 -35.47 5.55 -8.54
N GLY A 207 -34.63 4.87 -9.33
CA GLY A 207 -33.57 3.99 -8.89
C GLY A 207 -34.01 2.60 -8.44
N GLY A 208 -33.36 2.07 -7.42
CA GLY A 208 -33.53 0.69 -6.97
C GLY A 208 -32.56 0.30 -5.86
N VAL A 209 -32.61 -0.97 -5.50
CA VAL A 209 -31.84 -1.55 -4.38
C VAL A 209 -31.06 -2.76 -4.87
N TRP A 210 -29.79 -2.82 -4.51
CA TRP A 210 -29.00 -4.05 -4.58
C TRP A 210 -28.85 -4.66 -3.20
N VAL A 211 -28.96 -5.98 -3.16
CA VAL A 211 -28.65 -6.78 -1.97
C VAL A 211 -27.59 -7.80 -2.35
N THR A 212 -26.48 -7.84 -1.61
CA THR A 212 -25.39 -8.79 -1.81
C THR A 212 -25.21 -9.63 -0.55
N GLU A 213 -25.50 -10.92 -0.62
CA GLU A 213 -25.20 -11.89 0.43
C GLU A 213 -23.83 -12.49 0.16
N PHE A 214 -22.87 -12.20 1.05
CA PHE A 214 -21.51 -12.72 1.01
C PHE A 214 -21.39 -13.82 2.05
N SER A 215 -21.59 -15.07 1.65
CA SER A 215 -21.68 -16.23 2.57
C SER A 215 -20.73 -17.35 2.19
N THR A 216 -20.47 -18.26 3.13
CA THR A 216 -19.66 -19.47 2.86
C THR A 216 -20.30 -20.40 1.83
N SER A 217 -21.63 -20.35 1.67
CA SER A 217 -22.36 -21.22 0.73
C SER A 217 -22.44 -20.68 -0.70
N ALA A 218 -22.48 -19.36 -0.86
CA ALA A 218 -22.58 -18.67 -2.15
C ALA A 218 -22.38 -17.16 -1.97
N ILE A 219 -22.04 -16.50 -3.08
CA ILE A 219 -22.35 -15.07 -3.26
C ILE A 219 -23.66 -14.96 -4.03
N ASN A 220 -24.63 -14.22 -3.49
CA ASN A 220 -25.90 -13.94 -4.15
C ASN A 220 -26.09 -12.43 -4.30
N ILE A 221 -26.51 -11.99 -5.47
CA ILE A 221 -26.80 -10.58 -5.76
C ILE A 221 -28.24 -10.47 -6.27
N TRP A 222 -29.06 -9.68 -5.58
CA TRP A 222 -30.41 -9.31 -6.02
C TRP A 222 -30.43 -7.86 -6.46
N TYR A 223 -31.10 -7.59 -7.59
CA TYR A 223 -31.52 -6.25 -7.97
C TYR A 223 -33.03 -6.12 -7.86
N PHE A 224 -33.48 -5.09 -7.15
CA PHE A 224 -34.88 -4.68 -7.10
C PHE A 224 -35.04 -3.30 -7.70
N ASN A 225 -35.83 -3.19 -8.77
CA ASN A 225 -36.30 -1.90 -9.22
C ASN A 225 -37.07 -1.19 -8.10
N ARG A 226 -37.04 0.15 -8.04
CA ARG A 226 -37.72 0.94 -7.00
C ARG A 226 -39.14 0.47 -6.69
N SER A 227 -39.93 0.15 -7.72
CA SER A 227 -41.33 -0.26 -7.57
C SER A 227 -41.52 -1.68 -7.01
N SER A 228 -40.46 -2.50 -7.02
CA SER A 228 -40.46 -3.89 -6.59
C SER A 228 -39.62 -4.15 -5.35
N VAL A 229 -39.11 -3.12 -4.67
CA VAL A 229 -38.34 -3.27 -3.43
C VAL A 229 -39.22 -3.96 -2.38
N PRO A 230 -38.80 -5.11 -1.83
CA PRO A 230 -39.53 -5.80 -0.77
C PRO A 230 -39.77 -4.89 0.44
N SER A 231 -40.95 -5.03 1.05
CA SER A 231 -41.30 -4.22 2.23
C SER A 231 -40.32 -4.43 3.40
N SER A 232 -39.71 -5.61 3.49
CA SER A 232 -38.69 -5.95 4.49
C SER A 232 -37.42 -5.10 4.37
N ILE A 233 -37.12 -4.51 3.21
CA ILE A 233 -35.99 -3.60 3.02
C ILE A 233 -36.43 -2.12 3.16
N SER A 234 -37.69 -1.82 2.85
CA SER A 234 -38.21 -0.44 2.81
C SER A 234 -38.33 0.24 4.19
N GLY A 235 -38.37 -0.54 5.28
CA GLY A 235 -38.23 -0.04 6.64
C GLY A 235 -36.76 -0.11 7.06
N ASN A 236 -36.29 0.83 7.88
CA ASN A 236 -34.94 0.75 8.48
C ASN A 236 -34.88 -0.39 9.52
N GLU A 237 -35.07 -1.63 9.05
CA GLU A 237 -35.22 -2.82 9.85
C GLU A 237 -33.87 -3.18 10.48
N SER A 238 -33.89 -3.51 11.76
CA SER A 238 -32.71 -3.97 12.50
C SER A 238 -32.24 -5.37 12.08
N SER A 239 -33.08 -6.12 11.36
CA SER A 239 -32.77 -7.46 10.87
C SER A 239 -33.43 -7.77 9.54
N LEU A 240 -32.74 -8.55 8.68
CA LEU A 240 -33.22 -9.00 7.38
C LEU A 240 -33.12 -10.53 7.26
N SER A 241 -33.91 -11.10 6.36
CA SER A 241 -33.82 -12.52 5.97
C SER A 241 -33.79 -12.63 4.46
N THR A 242 -32.82 -13.39 3.93
CA THR A 242 -32.69 -13.60 2.48
C THR A 242 -33.83 -14.43 1.89
N SER A 243 -34.62 -15.12 2.72
CA SER A 243 -35.87 -15.79 2.32
C SER A 243 -36.91 -14.86 1.69
N ASP A 244 -36.83 -13.56 1.99
CA ASP A 244 -37.83 -12.58 1.58
C ASP A 244 -37.56 -12.02 0.17
N PHE A 245 -36.41 -12.35 -0.41
CA PHE A 245 -35.88 -11.74 -1.63
C PHE A 245 -36.16 -12.56 -2.90
N GLY A 246 -36.53 -13.85 -2.75
CA GLY A 246 -36.77 -14.75 -3.88
C GLY A 246 -35.48 -15.15 -4.60
N THR A 247 -35.59 -15.54 -5.87
CA THR A 247 -34.44 -15.96 -6.69
C THR A 247 -33.50 -14.77 -6.97
N PRO A 248 -32.19 -14.88 -6.69
CA PRO A 248 -31.23 -13.81 -6.96
C PRO A 248 -31.06 -13.53 -8.46
N THR A 249 -30.60 -12.32 -8.77
CA THR A 249 -30.21 -11.94 -10.13
C THR A 249 -28.95 -12.67 -10.56
N ALA A 250 -27.94 -12.73 -9.68
CA ALA A 250 -26.73 -13.52 -9.87
C ALA A 250 -26.50 -14.45 -8.67
N ASN A 251 -26.18 -15.71 -8.94
CA ASN A 251 -25.89 -16.73 -7.93
C ASN A 251 -24.54 -17.37 -8.26
N TYR A 252 -23.60 -17.30 -7.32
CA TYR A 252 -22.27 -17.88 -7.38
C TYR A 252 -22.10 -18.91 -6.23
N PRO A 253 -22.59 -20.15 -6.37
CA PRO A 253 -22.49 -21.22 -5.40
C PRO A 253 -21.07 -21.68 -5.16
N SER A 254 -20.86 -22.16 -3.94
CA SER A 254 -19.58 -22.71 -3.49
C SER A 254 -19.18 -24.06 -4.11
N THR A 255 -20.05 -24.67 -4.94
CA THR A 255 -19.89 -26.03 -5.48
C THR A 255 -18.53 -26.25 -6.13
N ASP A 256 -18.15 -25.37 -7.06
CA ASP A 256 -16.87 -25.41 -7.77
C ASP A 256 -16.09 -24.09 -7.58
N CYS A 257 -16.40 -23.38 -6.48
CA CYS A 257 -15.71 -22.17 -6.07
C CYS A 257 -15.75 -22.05 -4.55
N ASN A 258 -14.71 -22.52 -3.85
CA ASN A 258 -14.70 -22.46 -2.39
C ASN A 258 -14.58 -21.00 -1.91
N MET A 259 -15.67 -20.47 -1.33
CA MET A 259 -15.75 -19.07 -0.87
C MET A 259 -14.65 -18.73 0.14
N GLU A 260 -14.36 -19.60 1.12
CA GLU A 260 -13.32 -19.37 2.14
C GLU A 260 -11.90 -19.41 1.57
N LYS A 261 -11.71 -20.09 0.43
CA LYS A 261 -10.42 -20.15 -0.26
C LYS A 261 -10.18 -18.91 -1.10
N PHE A 262 -11.20 -18.48 -1.86
CA PHE A 262 -11.04 -17.47 -2.89
C PHE A 262 -11.39 -16.06 -2.42
N PHE A 263 -12.14 -15.93 -1.31
CA PHE A 263 -12.60 -14.64 -0.82
C PHE A 263 -12.13 -14.38 0.62
N ALA A 264 -11.35 -13.30 0.79
CA ALA A 264 -10.94 -12.75 2.07
C ALA A 264 -11.93 -11.65 2.52
N PRO A 265 -11.76 -11.01 3.70
CA PRO A 265 -12.56 -9.85 4.08
C PRO A 265 -12.51 -8.75 3.01
N GLN A 266 -13.68 -8.22 2.66
CA GLN A 266 -13.86 -7.33 1.51
C GLN A 266 -14.03 -5.88 1.96
N THR A 267 -13.30 -4.96 1.33
CA THR A 267 -13.57 -3.52 1.38
C THR A 267 -14.60 -3.16 0.31
N ILE A 268 -15.64 -2.40 0.67
CA ILE A 268 -16.67 -1.97 -0.28
C ILE A 268 -16.27 -0.64 -0.92
N ILE A 269 -16.45 -0.50 -2.23
CA ILE A 269 -15.93 0.60 -3.04
C ILE A 269 -17.04 1.21 -3.89
N PHE A 270 -17.04 2.55 -3.98
CA PHE A 270 -17.72 3.31 -5.03
C PHE A 270 -16.68 4.09 -5.82
N ASP A 271 -16.74 4.02 -7.14
CA ASP A 271 -15.98 4.90 -8.00
C ASP A 271 -16.66 5.20 -9.32
N ILE A 272 -16.19 6.26 -9.97
CA ILE A 272 -16.56 6.61 -11.33
C ILE A 272 -15.28 6.93 -12.08
N THR A 273 -14.71 5.96 -12.78
CA THR A 273 -13.62 6.23 -13.73
C THR A 273 -14.18 6.65 -15.10
N LEU A 274 -13.28 7.10 -15.97
CA LEU A 274 -13.60 7.54 -17.33
C LEU A 274 -12.68 6.86 -18.33
N CYS A 275 -13.23 6.41 -19.46
CA CYS A 275 -12.47 5.70 -20.49
C CYS A 275 -11.78 4.44 -19.95
N GLY A 276 -10.45 4.45 -19.85
CA GLY A 276 -9.70 3.31 -19.35
C GLY A 276 -9.80 2.05 -20.21
N ASP A 277 -9.35 0.95 -19.63
CA ASP A 277 -9.16 -0.33 -20.31
C ASP A 277 -10.46 -0.89 -20.91
N TRP A 278 -11.60 -0.63 -20.27
CA TRP A 278 -12.91 -1.11 -20.72
C TRP A 278 -13.72 -0.06 -21.48
N ALA A 279 -14.14 1.04 -20.82
CA ALA A 279 -15.03 2.01 -21.45
C ALA A 279 -14.36 2.77 -22.60
N GLY A 280 -13.04 2.98 -22.51
CA GLY A 280 -12.22 3.70 -23.49
C GLY A 280 -11.79 2.86 -24.68
N SER A 281 -11.87 1.53 -24.57
CA SER A 281 -11.58 0.63 -25.68
C SER A 281 -12.47 0.95 -26.87
N ASN A 282 -11.88 1.17 -28.05
CA ASN A 282 -12.63 1.61 -29.22
C ASN A 282 -13.74 0.61 -29.63
N SER A 283 -13.53 -0.70 -29.43
CA SER A 283 -14.56 -1.71 -29.71
C SER A 283 -15.75 -1.67 -28.75
N THR A 284 -15.55 -1.17 -27.53
CA THR A 284 -16.59 -1.03 -26.51
C THR A 284 -17.27 0.32 -26.65
N PHE A 285 -16.49 1.40 -26.74
CA PHE A 285 -16.96 2.76 -26.84
C PHE A 285 -17.91 2.98 -28.02
N GLN A 286 -17.55 2.48 -29.21
CA GLN A 286 -18.37 2.66 -30.43
C GLN A 286 -19.68 1.86 -30.45
N GLN A 287 -19.91 0.98 -29.47
CA GLN A 287 -21.19 0.25 -29.39
C GLN A 287 -22.34 1.18 -29.01
N THR A 288 -22.07 2.19 -28.20
CA THR A 288 -23.10 3.08 -27.66
C THR A 288 -22.78 4.57 -27.79
N CYS A 289 -21.54 4.92 -28.14
CA CYS A 289 -21.06 6.30 -28.25
C CYS A 289 -20.40 6.58 -29.60
N THR A 290 -20.20 7.85 -29.92
CA THR A 290 -19.62 8.31 -31.19
C THR A 290 -18.37 9.14 -30.93
N GLY A 291 -17.40 9.18 -31.85
CA GLY A 291 -16.18 9.99 -31.64
C GLY A 291 -15.12 9.22 -30.87
N THR A 292 -14.32 9.89 -30.05
CA THR A 292 -13.20 9.33 -29.29
C THR A 292 -13.38 9.63 -27.81
N CYS A 293 -13.16 8.61 -26.96
CA CYS A 293 -13.47 8.69 -25.54
C CYS A 293 -12.82 9.91 -24.87
N TYR A 294 -11.50 10.05 -25.00
CA TYR A 294 -10.76 11.14 -24.37
C TYR A 294 -11.03 12.52 -24.99
N ASN A 295 -10.79 12.67 -26.31
CA ASN A 295 -10.78 14.02 -26.93
C ASN A 295 -12.17 14.66 -27.02
N ASP A 296 -13.24 13.86 -27.12
CA ASP A 296 -14.58 14.38 -27.33
C ASP A 296 -15.40 14.46 -26.03
N TYR A 297 -15.07 13.64 -25.02
CA TYR A 297 -15.87 13.56 -23.79
C TYR A 297 -15.10 13.93 -22.53
N VAL A 298 -13.84 13.53 -22.36
CA VAL A 298 -13.10 13.81 -21.13
C VAL A 298 -12.59 15.25 -21.09
N ILE A 299 -11.90 15.70 -22.13
CA ILE A 299 -11.38 17.07 -22.20
C ILE A 299 -12.46 18.07 -22.66
N GLY A 300 -12.18 19.36 -22.48
CA GLY A 300 -13.10 20.42 -22.85
C GLY A 300 -14.23 20.57 -21.83
N THR A 301 -15.41 20.97 -22.30
CA THR A 301 -16.52 21.37 -21.44
C THR A 301 -17.15 20.19 -20.71
N ALA A 302 -17.52 20.39 -19.45
CA ALA A 302 -18.08 19.35 -18.60
C ALA A 302 -19.56 18.98 -18.86
N SER A 303 -20.17 19.52 -19.92
CA SER A 303 -21.61 19.37 -20.20
C SER A 303 -22.09 17.92 -20.39
N TYR A 304 -21.16 16.98 -20.59
CA TYR A 304 -21.46 15.56 -20.76
C TYR A 304 -21.62 14.79 -19.45
N TYR A 305 -21.29 15.39 -18.29
CA TYR A 305 -21.22 14.70 -16.99
C TYR A 305 -22.34 15.06 -16.02
N SER A 306 -23.41 15.73 -16.47
CA SER A 306 -24.56 16.05 -15.60
C SER A 306 -25.33 14.82 -15.11
N THR A 307 -25.14 13.67 -15.74
CA THR A 307 -25.72 12.37 -15.36
C THR A 307 -24.69 11.41 -14.78
N ALA A 308 -23.45 11.85 -14.57
CA ALA A 308 -22.36 11.01 -14.08
C ALA A 308 -22.21 11.11 -12.56
N TYR A 309 -23.24 10.69 -11.82
CA TYR A 309 -23.24 10.68 -10.36
C TYR A 309 -24.04 9.54 -9.75
N PHE A 310 -23.55 9.02 -8.62
CA PHE A 310 -24.34 8.22 -7.70
C PHE A 310 -25.16 9.16 -6.81
N GLU A 311 -26.41 8.79 -6.55
CA GLU A 311 -27.19 9.33 -5.44
C GLU A 311 -27.66 8.16 -4.56
N ILE A 312 -27.08 8.09 -3.37
CA ILE A 312 -27.17 6.95 -2.47
C ILE A 312 -27.96 7.38 -1.23
N SER A 313 -29.11 6.75 -1.02
CA SER A 313 -29.93 6.98 0.18
C SER A 313 -29.33 6.28 1.41
N SER A 314 -28.83 5.05 1.24
CA SER A 314 -28.11 4.35 2.31
C SER A 314 -27.30 3.17 1.78
N LEU A 315 -26.18 2.86 2.43
CA LEU A 315 -25.54 1.54 2.41
C LEU A 315 -25.61 0.95 3.82
N ARG A 316 -26.22 -0.22 3.97
CA ARG A 316 -26.35 -0.91 5.26
C ARG A 316 -25.73 -2.29 5.21
N ILE A 317 -24.98 -2.60 6.25
CA ILE A 317 -24.31 -3.89 6.39
C ILE A 317 -24.98 -4.63 7.54
N TYR A 318 -25.35 -5.87 7.27
CA TYR A 318 -25.90 -6.79 8.23
C TYR A 318 -25.01 -8.01 8.36
N SER A 319 -25.11 -8.73 9.47
CA SER A 319 -24.37 -9.96 9.72
C SER A 319 -25.19 -11.01 10.47
N ASN A 320 -24.87 -12.28 10.23
CA ASN A 320 -25.31 -13.40 11.04
C ASN A 320 -24.35 -13.74 12.21
N GLY A 321 -23.33 -12.91 12.49
CA GLY A 321 -22.35 -13.05 13.58
C GLY A 321 -21.62 -11.74 13.94
N THR A 322 -20.86 -11.72 15.05
CA THR A 322 -20.16 -10.49 15.51
C THR A 322 -18.77 -10.31 14.91
N ASP A 323 -18.16 -11.36 14.36
CA ASP A 323 -16.75 -11.38 13.95
C ASP A 323 -16.54 -11.08 12.46
N VAL A 324 -17.57 -10.54 11.77
CA VAL A 324 -17.49 -10.27 10.33
C VAL A 324 -16.90 -8.90 9.98
N VAL A 325 -16.84 -7.97 10.94
CA VAL A 325 -16.21 -6.66 10.74
C VAL A 325 -14.75 -6.79 11.12
N THR A 326 -13.87 -6.67 10.15
CA THR A 326 -12.43 -6.50 10.40
C THR A 326 -12.13 -5.02 10.28
N ALA A 327 -11.57 -4.41 11.32
CA ALA A 327 -11.12 -3.02 11.23
C ALA A 327 -10.04 -2.96 10.15
N GLY A 328 -10.34 -2.27 9.05
CA GLY A 328 -9.27 -1.83 8.16
C GLY A 328 -8.47 -0.75 8.87
N SER A 329 -7.20 -0.59 8.50
CA SER A 329 -6.32 0.46 9.02
C SER A 329 -6.81 1.83 8.55
N GLY A 330 -7.90 2.33 9.13
CA GLY A 330 -8.47 3.65 8.90
C GLY A 330 -7.99 4.65 9.94
N ASP A 331 -7.57 5.82 9.45
CA ASP A 331 -7.04 6.98 10.17
C ASP A 331 -8.07 7.60 11.14
N GLY A 332 -8.17 7.03 12.34
CA GLY A 332 -9.02 7.52 13.42
C GLY A 332 -8.40 8.71 14.14
N SER A 333 -8.49 9.90 13.55
CA SER A 333 -8.16 11.16 14.24
C SER A 333 -9.21 11.46 15.31
N SER A 334 -8.98 10.96 16.53
CA SER A 334 -9.81 11.26 17.70
C SER A 334 -9.57 12.71 18.14
N SER A 335 -10.34 13.65 17.59
CA SER A 335 -10.41 15.01 18.12
C SER A 335 -11.40 15.06 19.29
N GLY A 336 -10.85 15.07 20.51
CA GLY A 336 -11.60 15.29 21.74
C GLY A 336 -12.30 16.65 21.71
N SER A 337 -13.63 16.63 21.73
CA SER A 337 -14.46 17.82 21.87
C SER A 337 -14.27 18.45 23.25
N SER A 338 -13.68 19.65 23.29
CA SER A 338 -13.82 20.58 24.40
C SER A 338 -14.57 21.82 23.92
N THR A 339 -15.80 21.94 24.43
CA THR A 339 -16.72 23.06 24.29
C THR A 339 -16.13 24.38 24.78
N ALA A 340 -16.03 25.37 23.89
CA ALA A 340 -15.89 26.77 24.27
C ALA A 340 -16.81 27.63 23.39
N SER A 341 -17.90 28.09 24.01
CA SER A 341 -18.85 29.05 23.45
C SER A 341 -18.20 30.42 23.29
N ALA A 342 -18.25 30.99 22.09
CA ALA A 342 -18.12 32.44 21.92
C ALA A 342 -18.95 32.91 20.71
N SER A 343 -19.95 33.71 21.04
CA SER A 343 -20.93 34.38 20.19
C SER A 343 -20.31 35.34 19.16
N SER A 344 -20.76 35.24 17.91
CA SER A 344 -20.55 36.24 16.86
C SER A 344 -21.57 37.37 16.94
N SER A 345 -21.12 38.62 16.81
CA SER A 345 -21.98 39.74 16.38
C SER A 345 -21.27 40.62 15.36
N SER A 346 -21.76 40.52 14.13
CA SER A 346 -22.06 41.58 13.13
C SER A 346 -20.97 42.57 12.68
N SER A 347 -20.67 42.48 11.38
CA SER A 347 -20.64 43.55 10.33
C SER A 347 -20.25 44.98 10.75
N THR A 348 -19.45 45.74 9.98
CA THR A 348 -19.80 46.24 8.64
C THR A 348 -18.59 46.93 7.99
N SER A 349 -18.53 46.84 6.66
CA SER A 349 -17.62 47.48 5.69
C SER A 349 -17.64 49.02 5.68
N SER A 350 -16.51 49.67 5.34
CA SER A 350 -16.32 50.43 4.08
C SER A 350 -15.11 51.39 4.09
N SER A 351 -14.28 51.31 3.03
CA SER A 351 -13.60 52.39 2.26
C SER A 351 -12.77 53.44 3.02
N ASP A 352 -11.47 53.61 2.71
CA ASP A 352 -10.95 54.30 1.51
C ASP A 352 -9.41 54.49 1.56
N SER A 353 -8.76 54.19 0.43
CA SER A 353 -7.77 55.00 -0.31
C SER A 353 -6.72 55.86 0.44
N ASN A 354 -5.42 55.53 0.32
CA ASN A 354 -4.54 56.04 -0.76
C ASN A 354 -3.04 56.08 -0.38
N SER A 355 -2.21 55.62 -1.34
CA SER A 355 -0.88 56.12 -1.74
C SER A 355 0.33 56.15 -0.77
N GLY A 356 1.43 55.55 -1.22
CA GLY A 356 2.78 55.97 -0.82
C GLY A 356 3.87 54.91 -1.02
N ALA A 357 4.56 54.97 -2.15
CA ALA A 357 5.63 54.05 -2.55
C ALA A 357 6.96 54.25 -1.80
N ALA A 358 7.81 53.22 -1.94
CA ALA A 358 9.28 53.21 -1.91
C ALA A 358 10.03 52.87 -0.59
N SER A 359 10.61 51.67 -0.60
CA SER A 359 11.92 51.24 -0.06
C SER A 359 13.01 52.34 -0.26
N PRO A 360 14.10 52.49 0.57
CA PRO A 360 15.02 51.38 0.89
C PRO A 360 15.94 51.46 2.16
N TYR A 361 16.75 50.40 2.31
CA TYR A 361 18.03 50.22 3.03
C TYR A 361 18.11 50.07 4.58
N ALA A 362 18.56 48.85 4.94
CA ALA A 362 19.53 48.43 5.96
C ALA A 362 19.96 49.39 7.10
N GLN A 363 19.96 48.88 8.35
CA GLN A 363 21.19 48.66 9.15
C GLN A 363 20.91 47.97 10.50
N ALA A 364 21.97 47.37 11.04
CA ALA A 364 22.03 46.45 12.17
C ALA A 364 22.52 47.11 13.48
N LEU A 365 22.66 46.28 14.55
CA LEU A 365 23.26 46.49 15.89
C LEU A 365 22.38 47.25 16.92
N THR A 366 22.29 46.95 18.23
CA THR A 366 23.09 46.13 19.19
C THR A 366 22.38 45.99 20.56
N ILE A 367 22.49 44.80 21.18
CA ILE A 367 22.91 44.42 22.56
C ILE A 367 22.42 45.16 23.84
N GLY A 368 21.97 44.34 24.82
CA GLY A 368 22.22 44.46 26.28
C GLY A 368 20.95 44.33 27.14
N GLY A 369 20.81 43.54 28.22
CA GLY A 369 21.66 42.65 29.03
C GLY A 369 21.05 42.50 30.45
N ILE A 370 21.46 41.45 31.20
CA ILE A 370 21.42 41.25 32.69
C ILE A 370 20.10 40.68 33.29
N LEU A 371 19.96 39.44 33.81
CA LEU A 371 20.57 38.65 34.93
C LEU A 371 19.96 38.87 36.35
N ALA A 372 19.42 37.80 36.96
CA ALA A 372 19.53 37.35 38.38
C ALA A 372 18.41 36.31 38.70
N ALA A 373 18.68 35.00 38.86
CA ALA A 373 19.26 34.26 40.00
C ALA A 373 18.31 34.07 41.20
N GLY A 374 17.93 32.80 41.46
CA GLY A 374 17.18 32.33 42.62
C GLY A 374 17.96 31.26 43.41
N SER A 375 17.57 31.00 44.66
CA SER A 375 18.10 29.91 45.49
C SER A 375 17.16 29.51 46.65
N ALA A 376 17.13 28.19 46.92
CA ALA A 376 16.93 27.47 48.21
C ALA A 376 15.51 27.05 48.72
N ALA A 377 15.21 25.74 48.61
CA ALA A 377 15.07 24.69 49.66
C ALA A 377 14.50 25.04 51.08
N ILE A 378 13.83 24.20 51.89
CA ILE A 378 13.36 22.79 51.94
C ILE A 378 12.43 22.63 53.20
N ALA A 379 11.42 21.74 53.11
CA ALA A 379 10.72 20.87 54.12
C ALA A 379 10.13 21.39 55.47
N ALA A 380 8.88 20.94 55.81
CA ALA A 380 8.59 19.71 56.60
C ALA A 380 7.17 19.67 57.26
N ALA A 381 6.46 18.52 57.11
CA ALA A 381 5.64 17.72 58.06
C ALA A 381 4.57 18.38 59.01
N MET A 382 3.43 17.80 59.45
CA MET A 382 2.70 16.52 59.31
C MET A 382 1.36 16.61 60.13
N LEU A 383 0.49 15.58 59.96
CA LEU A 383 -0.60 15.06 60.85
C LEU A 383 -2.04 15.57 60.58
N ARG A 384 -3.14 14.78 60.50
CA ARG A 384 -3.47 13.32 60.58
C ARG A 384 -5.00 13.14 60.23
N PRO A 385 -5.59 11.92 60.16
CA PRO A 385 -6.55 11.47 59.14
C PRO A 385 -7.95 11.06 59.70
N LYS A 386 -8.85 10.50 58.86
CA LYS A 386 -9.70 9.32 59.19
C LYS A 386 -10.56 8.79 58.00
N ARG A 387 -10.37 7.48 57.73
CA ARG A 387 -11.34 6.37 57.39
C ARG A 387 -12.11 6.39 56.05
N THR A 388 -12.35 5.29 55.34
CA THR A 388 -12.17 3.81 55.50
C THR A 388 -12.43 3.13 54.13
N GLU A 389 -11.56 2.23 53.65
CA GLU A 389 -11.75 0.76 53.40
C GLU A 389 -12.72 0.40 52.23
N ASP A 390 -12.49 -0.54 51.30
CA ASP A 390 -11.42 -1.52 51.04
C ASP A 390 -11.69 -2.22 49.66
N TRP A 391 -10.61 -2.54 48.92
CA TRP A 391 -10.27 -3.73 48.09
C TRP A 391 -11.34 -4.50 47.26
N SER A 392 -11.14 -5.00 46.03
CA SER A 392 -9.99 -5.23 45.12
C SER A 392 -10.51 -5.59 43.71
N LEU A 393 -9.82 -5.15 42.65
CA LEU A 393 -9.33 -6.00 41.52
C LEU A 393 -8.59 -5.18 40.44
N ALA A 394 -7.39 -5.67 40.08
CA ALA A 394 -6.64 -5.56 38.82
C ALA A 394 -6.20 -4.15 38.31
N LEU A 395 -4.89 -3.84 38.27
CA LEU A 395 -3.86 -4.17 37.27
C LEU A 395 -3.86 -3.20 36.06
N PHE A 396 -2.70 -2.60 35.75
CA PHE A 396 -2.39 -1.56 34.74
C PHE A 396 -2.83 -0.12 35.15
N LEU A 397 -2.09 0.97 34.97
CA LEU A 397 -0.91 1.29 34.15
C LEU A 397 -0.16 2.49 34.77
N LEU A 398 1.18 2.43 34.69
CA LEU A 398 2.13 3.49 35.01
C LEU A 398 2.41 4.33 33.75
N HIS A 399 2.94 5.53 33.96
CA HIS A 399 3.40 6.59 33.03
C HIS A 399 2.34 7.69 32.83
N SER A 400 2.57 8.90 33.31
CA SER A 400 3.60 9.78 32.75
C SER A 400 4.01 10.94 33.69
N LEU A 401 5.24 11.42 33.48
CA LEU A 401 5.75 12.80 33.55
C LEU A 401 7.14 12.87 34.22
N LEU A 402 8.16 12.82 33.37
CA LEU A 402 9.47 13.41 33.64
C LEU A 402 9.77 14.32 32.46
N ASP A 403 9.99 15.61 32.74
CA ASP A 403 10.90 16.39 31.93
C ASP A 403 11.56 17.52 32.72
N SER A 404 12.75 17.89 32.24
CA SER A 404 13.60 19.06 32.58
C SER A 404 14.55 18.96 33.79
N CYS A 405 15.84 18.74 33.50
CA CYS A 405 16.86 19.80 33.56
C CYS A 405 18.28 19.29 33.21
N TYR A 406 18.94 19.96 32.24
CA TYR A 406 20.40 19.91 32.02
C TYR A 406 20.92 21.32 31.71
N THR A 407 21.99 21.75 32.39
CA THR A 407 23.08 22.69 32.01
C THR A 407 24.19 22.47 33.07
N SER A 408 25.50 22.61 32.92
CA SER A 408 26.44 23.20 31.96
C SER A 408 27.87 22.68 32.31
N ALA A 409 28.80 22.75 31.34
CA ALA A 409 30.15 22.19 31.29
C ALA A 409 31.23 22.75 32.27
N GLN A 410 32.33 21.99 32.44
CA GLN A 410 33.74 22.46 32.34
C GLN A 410 34.78 21.32 32.53
N THR A 411 35.81 21.28 31.68
CA THR A 411 37.12 20.61 31.89
C THR A 411 38.20 21.67 32.21
N PRO A 412 39.37 21.35 32.82
CA PRO A 412 40.53 20.87 32.03
C PRO A 412 41.54 19.91 32.75
N VAL A 413 42.06 18.94 31.96
CA VAL A 413 43.51 18.64 31.71
C VAL A 413 44.43 17.98 32.80
N VAL A 414 45.04 16.84 32.38
CA VAL A 414 46.41 16.28 32.60
C VAL A 414 46.69 15.12 33.59
N ILE A 415 46.93 13.94 32.98
CA ILE A 415 48.02 12.94 33.13
C ILE A 415 48.36 12.39 34.55
N CYS A 416 48.12 11.10 34.79
CA CYS A 416 49.19 10.07 34.93
C CYS A 416 48.67 8.64 35.19
N ARG A 417 49.38 7.67 34.60
CA ARG A 417 49.28 6.21 34.74
C ARG A 417 49.67 5.72 36.15
N PHE A 418 49.10 4.60 36.62
CA PHE A 418 49.80 3.29 36.80
C PHE A 418 49.04 2.30 37.71
N CYS A 419 49.17 1.02 37.34
CA CYS A 419 48.77 -0.19 38.05
C CYS A 419 49.33 -0.32 39.48
N PHE A 420 48.69 -1.12 40.34
CA PHE A 420 49.27 -2.39 40.85
C PHE A 420 48.32 -3.15 41.78
N ALA A 421 48.39 -4.48 41.69
CA ALA A 421 47.72 -5.47 42.53
C ALA A 421 48.56 -5.86 43.76
N CYS A 422 47.90 -6.29 44.86
CA CYS A 422 48.34 -7.28 45.86
C CYS A 422 47.27 -7.31 46.99
N SER A 423 46.59 -8.39 47.38
CA SER A 423 46.94 -9.77 47.79
C SER A 423 47.09 -9.96 49.32
N LEU A 424 46.47 -11.04 49.82
CA LEU A 424 46.67 -11.78 51.11
C LEU A 424 45.97 -11.24 52.39
N ARG A 425 45.43 -12.02 53.35
CA ARG A 425 45.09 -13.46 53.54
C ARG A 425 44.53 -13.68 54.98
N ILE A 426 43.72 -14.74 55.18
CA ILE A 426 43.71 -15.74 56.30
C ILE A 426 42.84 -15.58 57.60
N CYS A 427 42.27 -16.75 58.00
CA CYS A 427 41.77 -17.28 59.30
C CYS A 427 40.27 -17.06 59.67
N CYS A 428 39.44 -18.03 60.12
CA CYS A 428 39.55 -19.44 60.56
C CYS A 428 38.12 -20.09 60.63
N PRO A 429 37.95 -21.45 60.68
CA PRO A 429 36.67 -22.22 60.74
C PRO A 429 36.41 -22.79 62.18
N PRO A 430 35.66 -23.90 62.47
CA PRO A 430 34.48 -24.58 61.88
C PRO A 430 33.34 -24.92 62.91
N MET A 431 32.06 -25.07 62.53
CA MET A 431 31.07 -25.97 63.21
C MET A 431 29.94 -26.41 62.24
N SER A 432 29.57 -27.70 62.28
CA SER A 432 28.55 -28.42 61.48
C SER A 432 27.34 -28.77 62.40
N PRO A 433 26.16 -29.33 61.98
CA PRO A 433 25.84 -29.92 60.68
C PRO A 433 24.37 -29.77 60.15
N HIS A 434 24.17 -30.27 58.92
CA HIS A 434 22.91 -30.72 58.28
C HIS A 434 21.70 -29.77 58.18
N LEU A 435 21.39 -29.35 56.95
CA LEU A 435 20.26 -29.83 56.13
C LEU A 435 19.86 -28.71 55.15
N PHE A 436 20.25 -28.78 53.88
CA PHE A 436 19.47 -28.36 52.70
C PHE A 436 20.32 -28.65 51.46
N LEU A 437 19.91 -29.69 50.75
CA LEU A 437 20.49 -30.18 49.51
C LEU A 437 19.64 -29.58 48.37
N ALA A 438 20.20 -28.67 47.57
CA ALA A 438 19.68 -28.35 46.24
C ALA A 438 20.78 -27.68 45.40
N LEU A 439 21.38 -28.53 44.55
CA LEU A 439 22.01 -28.24 43.26
C LEU A 439 21.87 -26.79 42.74
N LEU A 440 22.98 -26.05 42.73
CA LEU A 440 23.28 -25.03 41.72
C LEU A 440 24.51 -25.51 40.96
N GLY A 441 24.29 -26.43 40.02
CA GLY A 441 25.23 -26.71 38.95
C GLY A 441 25.12 -25.58 37.93
N ALA A 442 26.07 -24.65 37.95
CA ALA A 442 26.22 -23.63 36.94
C ALA A 442 26.51 -24.31 35.59
N VAL A 443 25.48 -24.42 34.74
CA VAL A 443 25.67 -24.58 33.31
C VAL A 443 26.02 -23.19 32.78
N ALA A 444 27.31 -22.92 32.66
CA ALA A 444 27.77 -21.82 31.81
C ALA A 444 27.48 -22.23 30.37
N LEU A 445 26.29 -21.88 29.89
CA LEU A 445 26.00 -21.89 28.46
C LEU A 445 26.86 -20.77 27.83
N PRO A 446 27.66 -21.06 26.79
CA PRO A 446 28.27 -20.00 26.03
C PRO A 446 27.13 -19.18 25.41
N VAL A 447 27.03 -17.91 25.78
CA VAL A 447 26.34 -16.94 24.94
C VAL A 447 27.25 -16.78 23.71
N SER A 448 26.95 -17.50 22.64
CA SER A 448 27.44 -17.11 21.32
C SER A 448 26.75 -15.79 21.00
N THR A 449 27.48 -14.69 21.14
CA THR A 449 27.23 -13.51 20.31
C THR A 449 27.49 -13.97 18.88
N ALA A 450 26.44 -14.29 18.12
CA ALA A 450 26.58 -14.56 16.70
C ALA A 450 27.09 -13.28 16.03
N THR A 451 28.38 -13.24 15.73
CA THR A 451 29.00 -12.24 14.87
C THR A 451 28.52 -12.49 13.44
N GLY A 452 27.95 -11.47 12.79
CA GLY A 452 27.16 -11.55 11.56
C GLY A 452 27.93 -11.95 10.30
N THR A 453 28.30 -13.23 10.22
CA THR A 453 28.78 -13.83 8.97
C THR A 453 27.60 -14.43 8.21
N TYR A 454 27.32 -13.92 7.01
CA TYR A 454 26.27 -14.40 6.12
C TYR A 454 26.88 -15.28 5.02
N SER A 455 26.15 -16.30 4.56
CA SER A 455 26.59 -17.17 3.46
C SER A 455 25.83 -16.84 2.18
N ILE A 456 26.44 -16.98 1.01
CA ILE A 456 25.76 -16.70 -0.26
C ILE A 456 24.56 -17.64 -0.44
N VAL A 457 23.42 -17.07 -0.84
CA VAL A 457 22.17 -17.79 -1.12
C VAL A 457 21.67 -17.56 -2.55
N GLU A 458 22.07 -16.45 -3.18
CA GLU A 458 21.74 -16.15 -4.58
C GLU A 458 22.90 -15.40 -5.29
N ASP A 459 23.13 -15.72 -6.56
CA ASP A 459 24.18 -15.10 -7.40
C ASP A 459 23.64 -14.78 -8.80
N PHE A 460 23.28 -13.52 -9.02
CA PHE A 460 22.92 -12.98 -10.32
C PHE A 460 24.19 -12.45 -10.99
N SER A 461 24.81 -13.25 -11.84
CA SER A 461 26.03 -12.86 -12.57
C SER A 461 26.19 -13.57 -13.90
N GLY A 462 27.05 -13.02 -14.77
CA GLY A 462 27.39 -13.63 -16.05
C GLY A 462 26.21 -13.79 -17.00
N THR A 463 26.25 -14.83 -17.84
CA THR A 463 25.24 -15.06 -18.88
C THR A 463 23.85 -15.38 -18.33
N THR A 464 23.76 -15.79 -17.07
CA THR A 464 22.51 -16.17 -16.38
C THR A 464 21.94 -15.04 -15.54
N PHE A 465 22.51 -13.83 -15.60
CA PHE A 465 22.09 -12.70 -14.76
C PHE A 465 20.57 -12.49 -14.79
N PHE A 466 19.96 -12.54 -15.97
CA PHE A 466 18.54 -12.25 -16.18
C PHE A 466 17.60 -13.45 -15.99
N ASP A 467 18.10 -14.65 -15.67
CA ASP A 467 17.29 -15.89 -15.67
C ASP A 467 16.22 -15.93 -14.57
N LYS A 468 16.45 -15.18 -13.48
CA LYS A 468 15.58 -15.13 -12.30
C LYS A 468 14.99 -13.73 -12.07
N TRP A 469 14.72 -13.03 -13.16
CA TRP A 469 14.09 -11.71 -13.13
C TRP A 469 12.82 -11.71 -13.97
N THR A 470 11.82 -10.99 -13.49
CA THR A 470 10.58 -10.71 -14.21
C THR A 470 10.64 -9.28 -14.75
N PHE A 471 10.35 -9.12 -16.04
CA PHE A 471 10.23 -7.82 -16.70
C PHE A 471 8.81 -7.28 -16.51
N TYR A 472 8.69 -5.98 -16.18
CA TYR A 472 7.40 -5.40 -15.81
C TYR A 472 6.38 -5.30 -16.97
N ASP A 473 6.87 -5.11 -18.21
CA ASP A 473 6.07 -5.06 -19.44
C ASP A 473 4.82 -4.17 -19.40
N ASN A 474 4.99 -2.93 -18.96
CA ASN A 474 3.91 -1.95 -18.90
C ASN A 474 4.48 -0.53 -19.00
N PHE A 475 3.62 0.45 -19.27
CA PHE A 475 4.01 1.84 -19.07
C PHE A 475 4.26 2.14 -17.59
N ASP A 476 4.99 3.21 -17.30
CA ASP A 476 5.17 3.62 -15.91
C ASP A 476 3.89 4.20 -15.31
N ASN A 477 3.14 3.29 -14.68
CA ASN A 477 1.95 3.53 -13.88
C ASN A 477 2.24 3.53 -12.36
N LEU A 478 3.50 3.43 -11.96
CA LEU A 478 3.91 3.37 -10.55
C LEU A 478 4.38 4.74 -10.05
N THR A 479 5.11 5.49 -10.88
CA THR A 479 5.71 6.79 -10.55
C THR A 479 5.42 7.87 -11.60
N ASN A 480 4.43 7.62 -12.46
CA ASN A 480 4.02 8.51 -13.56
C ASN A 480 5.10 8.83 -14.59
N GLY A 481 6.14 7.99 -14.69
CA GLY A 481 7.23 8.21 -15.63
C GLY A 481 6.81 8.24 -17.10
N ASP A 482 7.58 8.94 -17.90
CA ASP A 482 7.42 9.01 -19.36
C ASP A 482 8.13 7.87 -20.09
N VAL A 483 7.99 6.66 -19.53
CA VAL A 483 8.57 5.43 -20.08
C VAL A 483 7.54 4.34 -20.34
N ILE A 484 7.88 3.49 -21.31
CA ILE A 484 7.32 2.14 -21.43
C ILE A 484 8.40 1.17 -20.96
N TRP A 485 8.18 0.48 -19.85
CA TRP A 485 9.02 -0.64 -19.49
C TRP A 485 8.64 -1.82 -20.37
N VAL A 486 9.51 -2.17 -21.30
CA VAL A 486 9.17 -3.15 -22.32
C VAL A 486 9.30 -4.60 -21.83
N SER A 487 8.59 -5.52 -22.48
CA SER A 487 8.72 -6.96 -22.27
C SER A 487 10.16 -7.45 -22.38
N GLU A 488 10.44 -8.62 -21.78
CA GLU A 488 11.74 -9.29 -21.89
C GLU A 488 12.17 -9.47 -23.36
N ASP A 489 11.26 -9.98 -24.20
CA ASP A 489 11.52 -10.20 -25.63
C ASP A 489 11.88 -8.90 -26.35
N THR A 490 11.18 -7.81 -26.04
CA THR A 490 11.46 -6.49 -26.61
C THR A 490 12.79 -5.97 -26.09
N ALA A 491 13.05 -6.04 -24.79
CA ALA A 491 14.28 -5.57 -24.17
C ALA A 491 15.51 -6.28 -24.75
N ARG A 492 15.42 -7.61 -24.95
CA ARG A 492 16.51 -8.40 -25.54
C ARG A 492 16.69 -8.11 -27.04
N SER A 493 15.61 -8.09 -27.80
CA SER A 493 15.67 -7.87 -29.27
C SER A 493 16.12 -6.45 -29.65
N THR A 494 15.91 -5.48 -28.77
CA THR A 494 16.32 -4.07 -28.97
C THR A 494 17.57 -3.67 -28.20
N ASN A 495 18.23 -4.62 -27.52
CA ASN A 495 19.42 -4.40 -26.68
C ASN A 495 19.21 -3.35 -25.57
N LEU A 496 18.04 -3.33 -24.95
CA LEU A 496 17.77 -2.56 -23.72
C LEU A 496 18.08 -3.37 -22.45
N ALA A 497 18.03 -4.70 -22.52
CA ALA A 497 18.53 -5.59 -21.47
C ALA A 497 19.33 -6.76 -22.08
N TYR A 498 20.62 -6.85 -21.77
CA TYR A 498 21.50 -7.90 -22.30
C TYR A 498 22.78 -8.06 -21.46
N VAL A 499 23.51 -9.16 -21.68
CA VAL A 499 24.84 -9.37 -21.08
C VAL A 499 25.90 -8.97 -22.10
N ASN A 500 26.78 -8.03 -21.75
CA ASN A 500 27.83 -7.55 -22.64
C ASN A 500 28.99 -8.57 -22.79
N SER A 501 29.97 -8.25 -23.63
CA SER A 501 31.10 -9.16 -23.90
C SER A 501 32.04 -9.39 -22.71
N ALA A 502 31.97 -8.55 -21.67
CA ALA A 502 32.70 -8.73 -20.42
C ALA A 502 31.95 -9.62 -19.42
N GLY A 503 30.70 -10.01 -19.73
CA GLY A 503 29.86 -10.80 -18.83
C GLY A 503 29.01 -9.96 -17.87
N ASN A 504 28.94 -8.63 -18.08
CA ASN A 504 28.20 -7.71 -17.23
C ASN A 504 26.78 -7.50 -17.78
N ALA A 505 25.80 -7.41 -16.90
CA ALA A 505 24.43 -7.08 -17.28
C ALA A 505 24.30 -5.58 -17.60
N ILE A 506 23.66 -5.29 -18.73
CA ILE A 506 23.29 -3.94 -19.17
C ILE A 506 21.79 -3.81 -19.08
N ILE A 507 21.32 -2.76 -18.41
CA ILE A 507 19.90 -2.37 -18.31
C ILE A 507 19.86 -0.88 -18.68
N LYS A 508 19.15 -0.52 -19.76
CA LYS A 508 19.25 0.84 -20.32
C LYS A 508 17.95 1.40 -20.89
N VAL A 509 17.90 2.72 -20.94
CA VAL A 509 16.89 3.49 -21.68
C VAL A 509 17.20 3.42 -23.19
N ASP A 510 16.17 3.44 -24.02
CA ASP A 510 16.30 3.61 -25.46
C ASP A 510 16.99 4.93 -25.81
N ASN A 511 18.18 4.84 -26.39
CA ASN A 511 19.00 5.98 -26.81
C ASN A 511 19.15 6.10 -28.33
N PHE A 512 18.28 5.46 -29.11
CA PHE A 512 18.37 5.43 -30.59
C PHE A 512 17.05 5.80 -31.29
N THR A 513 15.91 5.61 -30.64
CA THR A 513 14.60 5.93 -31.21
C THR A 513 14.25 7.39 -30.98
N GLN A 514 13.84 8.07 -32.07
CA GLN A 514 13.17 9.36 -31.97
C GLN A 514 11.71 9.13 -31.54
N VAL A 515 11.37 9.56 -30.33
CA VAL A 515 10.02 9.41 -29.78
C VAL A 515 9.12 10.52 -30.33
N ALA A 516 7.92 10.16 -30.78
CA ALA A 516 6.95 11.13 -31.28
C ALA A 516 6.30 11.89 -30.12
N ASN A 517 5.70 13.05 -30.42
CA ASN A 517 4.93 13.78 -29.40
C ASN A 517 3.79 12.91 -28.86
N ASN A 518 3.52 13.00 -27.55
CA ASN A 518 2.59 12.13 -26.80
C ASN A 518 2.90 10.62 -26.84
N GLN A 519 4.17 10.24 -26.97
CA GLN A 519 4.62 8.85 -26.83
C GLN A 519 5.68 8.77 -25.73
N LYS A 520 5.75 7.64 -25.05
CA LYS A 520 6.72 7.37 -23.98
C LYS A 520 7.96 6.69 -24.55
N ARG A 521 9.10 6.85 -23.86
CA ARG A 521 10.37 6.26 -24.29
C ARG A 521 10.54 4.85 -23.72
N ASN A 522 11.04 3.92 -24.50
CA ASN A 522 11.26 2.56 -24.01
C ASN A 522 12.39 2.54 -22.97
N SER A 523 12.17 1.79 -21.89
CA SER A 523 13.12 1.52 -20.83
C SER A 523 12.87 0.13 -20.26
N VAL A 524 13.53 -0.22 -19.15
CA VAL A 524 13.44 -1.53 -18.52
C VAL A 524 13.23 -1.36 -17.01
N ARG A 525 12.29 -2.14 -16.47
CA ARG A 525 12.13 -2.43 -15.05
C ARG A 525 12.12 -3.94 -14.88
N ILE A 526 12.97 -4.45 -13.99
CA ILE A 526 13.05 -5.86 -13.64
C ILE A 526 12.96 -6.06 -12.14
N SER A 527 12.30 -7.13 -11.72
CA SER A 527 12.18 -7.55 -10.32
C SER A 527 12.67 -8.99 -10.15
N SER A 528 13.40 -9.30 -9.08
CA SER A 528 13.83 -10.68 -8.82
C SER A 528 12.63 -11.59 -8.61
N ASN A 529 12.70 -12.82 -9.10
CA ASN A 529 11.62 -13.79 -8.90
C ASN A 529 11.51 -14.22 -7.44
N ASP A 530 12.66 -14.41 -6.78
CA ASP A 530 12.72 -14.72 -5.35
C ASP A 530 12.59 -13.44 -4.52
N GLU A 531 11.98 -13.55 -3.34
CA GLU A 531 12.00 -12.50 -2.30
C GLU A 531 13.02 -12.84 -1.21
N PHE A 532 13.50 -11.82 -0.51
CA PHE A 532 14.50 -11.97 0.54
C PHE A 532 14.03 -11.36 1.85
N ARG A 533 13.96 -12.17 2.91
CA ARG A 533 13.52 -11.78 4.26
C ARG A 533 14.59 -11.01 5.03
N VAL A 534 14.17 -10.45 6.17
CA VAL A 534 15.05 -10.01 7.25
C VAL A 534 16.09 -11.11 7.55
N GLY A 535 17.34 -10.71 7.75
CA GLY A 535 18.50 -11.59 7.84
C GLY A 535 19.27 -11.75 6.52
N SER A 536 19.01 -10.90 5.53
CA SER A 536 19.69 -10.93 4.22
C SER A 536 20.66 -9.75 4.05
N VAL A 537 21.68 -9.94 3.22
CA VAL A 537 22.62 -8.90 2.77
C VAL A 537 22.64 -8.86 1.25
N PHE A 538 22.31 -7.73 0.66
CA PHE A 538 22.32 -7.50 -0.78
C PHE A 538 23.61 -6.80 -1.18
N VAL A 539 24.31 -7.30 -2.20
CA VAL A 539 25.55 -6.71 -2.71
C VAL A 539 25.40 -6.48 -4.21
N ALA A 540 25.34 -5.22 -4.63
CA ALA A 540 25.33 -4.82 -6.04
C ALA A 540 26.68 -4.22 -6.41
N ASP A 541 27.43 -4.91 -7.28
CA ASP A 541 28.66 -4.39 -7.87
C ASP A 541 28.35 -3.81 -9.25
N MET A 542 28.47 -2.49 -9.39
CA MET A 542 28.14 -1.74 -10.60
C MET A 542 29.36 -0.99 -11.12
N LEU A 543 29.58 -1.01 -12.43
CA LEU A 543 30.65 -0.28 -13.13
C LEU A 543 30.16 1.06 -13.70
N HIS A 544 28.87 1.14 -14.01
CA HIS A 544 28.20 2.33 -14.50
C HIS A 544 26.79 2.40 -13.91
N VAL A 545 26.31 3.61 -13.63
CA VAL A 545 24.93 3.88 -13.22
C VAL A 545 24.30 4.95 -14.12
N PRO A 546 22.98 4.95 -14.34
CA PRO A 546 22.33 5.91 -15.20
C PRO A 546 22.44 7.33 -14.65
N PHE A 547 22.61 8.32 -15.53
CA PHE A 547 22.43 9.73 -15.19
C PHE A 547 22.11 10.55 -16.44
N GLY A 548 21.53 11.73 -16.23
CA GLY A 548 21.13 12.62 -17.31
C GLY A 548 19.88 13.40 -16.91
N CYS A 549 19.66 14.55 -17.53
CA CYS A 549 18.39 15.25 -17.36
C CYS A 549 17.22 14.36 -17.77
N SER A 550 16.14 14.41 -17.00
CA SER A 550 14.96 13.53 -17.01
C SER A 550 15.16 12.14 -16.43
N VAL A 551 16.39 11.67 -16.19
CA VAL A 551 16.66 10.28 -15.78
C VAL A 551 16.40 10.10 -14.28
N TRP A 552 15.64 9.06 -13.92
CA TRP A 552 15.39 8.63 -12.55
C TRP A 552 15.67 7.12 -12.45
N PRO A 553 16.91 6.74 -12.11
CA PRO A 553 17.29 5.35 -11.94
C PRO A 553 17.23 4.90 -10.49
N ALA A 554 16.90 3.63 -10.28
CA ALA A 554 16.89 3.04 -8.96
C ALA A 554 17.45 1.60 -8.94
N TRP A 555 18.17 1.28 -7.86
CA TRP A 555 18.42 -0.07 -7.38
C TRP A 555 17.93 -0.16 -5.94
N TRP A 556 16.91 -0.98 -5.74
CA TRP A 556 16.09 -0.93 -4.55
C TRP A 556 15.41 -2.27 -4.29
N SER A 557 14.64 -2.35 -3.22
CA SER A 557 13.85 -3.53 -2.92
C SER A 557 12.52 -3.16 -2.29
N GLN A 558 11.46 -3.91 -2.58
CA GLN A 558 10.15 -3.71 -1.96
C GLN A 558 9.46 -5.02 -1.63
N ALA A 559 8.58 -4.99 -0.65
CA ALA A 559 7.58 -6.04 -0.48
C ALA A 559 6.55 -6.04 -1.62
N PRO A 560 5.79 -7.14 -1.79
CA PRO A 560 4.74 -7.24 -2.82
C PRO A 560 3.63 -6.18 -2.73
N HIS A 561 3.40 -5.56 -1.57
CA HIS A 561 2.26 -4.66 -1.34
C HIS A 561 2.69 -3.30 -0.82
N TRP A 562 3.02 -2.37 -1.71
CA TRP A 562 3.49 -1.06 -1.27
C TRP A 562 2.39 -0.20 -0.58
N PRO A 563 2.70 0.54 0.50
CA PRO A 563 3.96 0.57 1.27
C PRO A 563 4.00 -0.47 2.41
N ALA A 564 3.01 -1.36 2.48
CA ALA A 564 2.95 -2.44 3.46
C ALA A 564 4.09 -3.47 3.26
N GLY A 565 4.79 -3.77 4.34
CA GLY A 565 6.01 -4.58 4.25
C GLY A 565 7.22 -3.84 3.68
N GLY A 566 7.12 -2.52 3.45
CA GLY A 566 8.25 -1.62 3.29
C GLY A 566 8.99 -1.68 1.95
N GLU A 567 9.76 -0.62 1.73
CA GLU A 567 10.63 -0.35 0.58
C GLU A 567 12.00 0.15 1.07
N ILE A 568 13.07 -0.29 0.40
CA ILE A 568 14.47 0.06 0.70
C ILE A 568 15.16 0.55 -0.57
N ASP A 569 15.37 1.86 -0.66
CA ASP A 569 16.09 2.50 -1.76
C ASP A 569 17.59 2.52 -1.45
N THR A 570 18.31 1.59 -2.08
CA THR A 570 19.76 1.43 -1.87
C THR A 570 20.56 2.38 -2.77
N PHE A 571 20.10 2.57 -3.99
CA PHE A 571 20.64 3.54 -4.93
C PHE A 571 19.47 4.23 -5.62
N GLU A 572 19.42 5.55 -5.51
CA GLU A 572 18.42 6.35 -6.17
C GLU A 572 18.98 7.77 -6.38
N GLY A 573 18.56 8.39 -7.47
CA GLY A 573 18.82 9.79 -7.73
C GLY A 573 17.99 10.26 -8.92
N VAL A 574 18.04 11.56 -9.21
CA VAL A 574 17.32 12.11 -10.36
C VAL A 574 18.15 13.14 -11.09
N ASN A 575 17.91 13.25 -12.39
CA ASN A 575 18.51 14.27 -13.22
C ASN A 575 20.05 14.24 -13.15
N MET A 576 20.68 15.39 -12.90
CA MET A 576 22.12 15.56 -12.80
C MET A 576 22.59 15.78 -11.35
N VAL A 577 21.90 15.20 -10.37
CA VAL A 577 22.44 15.15 -8.98
C VAL A 577 23.80 14.45 -8.96
N THR A 578 24.60 14.75 -7.94
CA THR A 578 26.00 14.27 -7.85
C THR A 578 26.23 13.33 -6.68
N ARG A 579 25.18 13.00 -5.93
CA ARG A 579 25.24 12.18 -4.73
C ARG A 579 24.01 11.29 -4.69
N ASN A 580 24.22 10.03 -4.32
CA ASN A 580 23.17 9.07 -4.13
C ASN A 580 22.28 9.48 -2.95
N GLN A 581 21.00 9.13 -3.02
CA GLN A 581 20.14 9.12 -1.85
C GLN A 581 19.77 7.68 -1.47
N TYR A 582 19.64 7.47 -0.17
CA TYR A 582 19.12 6.26 0.44
C TYR A 582 17.79 6.63 1.08
N ALA A 583 16.77 5.78 0.94
CA ALA A 583 15.47 6.03 1.55
C ALA A 583 14.84 4.74 2.05
N LEU A 584 13.95 4.88 3.04
CA LEU A 584 12.96 3.86 3.34
C LEU A 584 11.57 4.46 3.22
N HIS A 585 10.64 3.66 2.69
CA HIS A 585 9.21 3.96 2.67
C HIS A 585 8.47 2.84 3.40
N THR A 586 7.60 3.21 4.33
CA THR A 586 6.84 2.28 5.17
C THR A 586 5.41 2.76 5.37
N GLU A 587 4.59 1.93 6.01
CA GLU A 587 3.38 2.40 6.71
C GLU A 587 3.72 3.33 7.88
N ASP A 588 2.70 3.98 8.45
CA ASP A 588 2.89 4.94 9.53
C ASP A 588 3.47 4.31 10.82
N GLY A 589 4.32 5.08 11.50
CA GLY A 589 4.91 4.71 12.79
C GLY A 589 6.36 4.22 12.76
N CYS A 590 7.06 4.30 11.62
CA CYS A 590 8.51 4.11 11.53
C CYS A 590 9.21 5.48 11.43
N THR A 591 10.04 5.82 12.41
CA THR A 591 10.82 7.07 12.41
C THR A 591 12.24 6.79 12.86
N VAL A 592 13.22 7.34 12.15
CA VAL A 592 14.64 7.15 12.44
C VAL A 592 15.08 8.11 13.53
N SER A 593 15.79 7.61 14.54
CA SER A 593 16.38 8.43 15.59
C SER A 593 17.77 7.93 15.97
N ASN A 594 18.69 8.88 16.18
CA ASN A 594 20.08 8.63 16.56
C ASN A 594 20.83 7.63 15.65
N PRO A 595 20.74 7.74 14.31
CA PRO A 595 21.42 6.80 13.42
C PRO A 595 22.95 6.93 13.53
N LEU A 596 23.65 5.80 13.46
CA LEU A 596 25.12 5.79 13.36
C LEU A 596 25.53 5.64 11.89
N GLN A 597 25.75 6.77 11.22
CA GLN A 597 26.03 6.80 9.78
C GLN A 597 26.98 7.96 9.40
N THR A 598 27.50 7.93 8.16
CA THR A 598 28.28 9.04 7.59
C THR A 598 27.47 10.00 6.73
N GLY A 599 26.29 9.57 6.24
CA GLY A 599 25.39 10.37 5.39
C GLY A 599 24.66 11.49 6.12
N ILE A 600 23.99 12.34 5.34
CA ILE A 600 23.24 13.51 5.83
C ILE A 600 21.75 13.17 5.85
N ASP A 601 21.12 13.25 7.02
CA ASP A 601 19.67 13.09 7.18
C ASP A 601 18.92 14.28 6.56
N ASN A 602 18.08 14.00 5.56
CA ASN A 602 17.16 14.98 4.98
C ASN A 602 15.74 14.84 5.53
N SER A 603 15.32 13.61 5.87
CA SER A 603 14.03 13.29 6.46
C SER A 603 14.18 12.06 7.36
N THR A 604 13.47 12.03 8.49
CA THR A 604 13.54 10.93 9.47
C THR A 604 12.26 10.12 9.55
N ASN A 605 11.15 10.59 8.98
CA ASN A 605 9.89 9.85 8.99
C ASN A 605 9.79 8.98 7.73
N CYS A 606 9.75 7.66 7.90
CA CYS A 606 9.73 6.71 6.79
C CYS A 606 8.32 6.47 6.24
N ALA A 607 7.28 6.97 6.91
CA ALA A 607 5.90 6.78 6.47
C ALA A 607 5.64 7.47 5.13
N ALA A 608 5.27 6.70 4.10
CA ALA A 608 4.98 7.23 2.76
C ALA A 608 3.86 8.29 2.78
N SER A 609 2.91 8.17 3.71
CA SER A 609 1.79 9.09 3.88
C SER A 609 2.14 10.42 4.57
N ALA A 610 3.29 10.51 5.25
CA ALA A 610 3.55 11.62 6.18
C ALA A 610 4.20 12.86 5.53
N ASN A 611 4.85 12.70 4.37
CA ASN A 611 5.70 13.73 3.77
C ASN A 611 5.66 13.74 2.24
N SER A 612 4.47 13.55 1.67
CA SER A 612 4.28 13.46 0.20
C SER A 612 5.15 12.39 -0.43
N ASN A 613 5.20 11.21 0.19
CA ASN A 613 6.04 10.09 -0.20
C ASN A 613 7.54 10.41 -0.28
N GLN A 614 8.06 11.28 0.58
CA GLN A 614 9.51 11.50 0.67
C GLN A 614 10.22 10.35 1.40
N GLY A 615 9.55 9.70 2.37
CA GLY A 615 10.18 8.68 3.21
C GLY A 615 11.29 9.26 4.11
N CYS A 616 12.09 8.38 4.72
CA CYS A 616 13.22 8.80 5.56
C CYS A 616 14.52 8.72 4.76
N VAL A 617 15.04 9.89 4.39
CA VAL A 617 16.06 10.04 3.35
C VAL A 617 17.40 10.42 3.95
N VAL A 618 18.45 9.73 3.52
CA VAL A 618 19.85 10.04 3.79
C VAL A 618 20.58 10.31 2.47
N THR A 619 21.24 11.45 2.34
CA THR A 619 22.13 11.72 1.19
C THR A 619 23.55 11.27 1.48
N ASP A 620 24.16 10.51 0.57
CA ASP A 620 25.57 10.13 0.67
C ASP A 620 26.48 11.37 0.58
N VAL A 621 27.54 11.44 1.39
CA VAL A 621 28.47 12.57 1.36
C VAL A 621 29.49 12.48 0.21
N ASN A 622 29.74 11.29 -0.32
CA ASN A 622 30.69 11.02 -1.38
C ASN A 622 30.07 11.34 -2.74
N THR A 623 30.67 12.27 -3.48
CA THR A 623 30.21 12.63 -4.83
C THR A 623 30.47 11.55 -5.88
N GLN A 624 31.24 10.51 -5.56
CA GLN A 624 31.42 9.34 -6.43
C GLN A 624 30.31 8.30 -6.25
N SER A 625 29.32 8.54 -5.38
CA SER A 625 28.19 7.62 -5.16
C SER A 625 27.15 7.62 -6.28
N TYR A 626 27.17 8.62 -7.18
CA TYR A 626 26.18 8.73 -8.25
C TYR A 626 26.75 9.39 -9.51
N GLY A 627 26.11 9.13 -10.64
CA GLY A 627 26.28 9.85 -11.90
C GLY A 627 27.66 9.76 -12.53
N GLU A 628 28.08 10.83 -13.21
CA GLU A 628 29.32 10.85 -14.00
C GLU A 628 30.57 10.52 -13.15
N ALA A 629 30.59 10.97 -11.90
CA ALA A 629 31.71 10.71 -10.99
C ALA A 629 31.79 9.23 -10.56
N PHE A 630 30.65 8.55 -10.37
CA PHE A 630 30.59 7.10 -10.16
C PHE A 630 31.16 6.35 -11.38
N ALA A 631 30.65 6.67 -12.58
CA ALA A 631 31.10 6.05 -13.81
C ALA A 631 32.61 6.28 -14.07
N SER A 632 33.08 7.50 -13.86
CA SER A 632 34.48 7.89 -14.06
C SER A 632 35.44 7.22 -13.07
N ALA A 633 34.96 6.84 -11.87
CA ALA A 633 35.73 6.12 -10.88
C ALA A 633 35.90 4.62 -11.21
N GLY A 634 35.25 4.12 -12.27
CA GLY A 634 35.12 2.68 -12.54
C GLY A 634 34.04 2.01 -11.70
N GLY A 635 33.06 2.80 -11.25
CA GLY A 635 31.91 2.39 -10.48
C GLY A 635 32.17 2.19 -8.98
N GLY A 636 31.46 1.24 -8.39
CA GLY A 636 31.50 0.97 -6.96
C GLY A 636 30.57 -0.16 -6.54
N VAL A 637 30.52 -0.41 -5.23
CA VAL A 637 29.74 -1.48 -4.63
C VAL A 637 28.79 -0.89 -3.59
N PHE A 638 27.51 -1.22 -3.72
CA PHE A 638 26.50 -0.97 -2.69
C PHE A 638 26.25 -2.25 -1.91
N VAL A 639 26.21 -2.14 -0.58
CA VAL A 639 25.89 -3.24 0.33
C VAL A 639 24.74 -2.82 1.23
N THR A 640 23.66 -3.59 1.24
CA THR A 640 22.49 -3.38 2.11
C THR A 640 22.36 -4.56 3.05
N GLU A 641 22.60 -4.35 4.34
CA GLU A 641 22.28 -5.31 5.39
C GLU A 641 20.84 -5.07 5.85
N PHE A 642 19.97 -6.04 5.56
CA PHE A 642 18.57 -6.06 5.96
C PHE A 642 18.42 -7.00 7.16
N ALA A 643 18.66 -6.50 8.37
CA ALA A 643 18.75 -7.29 9.60
C ALA A 643 17.71 -6.87 10.65
N GLU A 644 17.43 -7.75 11.61
CA GLU A 644 16.50 -7.49 12.73
C GLU A 644 16.95 -6.26 13.56
N SER A 645 18.25 -6.00 13.64
CA SER A 645 18.82 -4.85 14.37
C SER A 645 18.65 -3.50 13.66
N GLY A 646 18.25 -3.51 12.39
CA GLY A 646 18.18 -2.31 11.55
C GLY A 646 18.59 -2.59 10.11
N ILE A 647 18.33 -1.60 9.25
CA ILE A 647 18.83 -1.59 7.88
C ILE A 647 20.08 -0.71 7.83
N SER A 648 21.17 -1.22 7.26
CA SER A 648 22.42 -0.47 7.09
C SER A 648 22.88 -0.55 5.65
N ILE A 649 23.26 0.59 5.07
CA ILE A 649 23.67 0.68 3.67
C ILE A 649 25.06 1.30 3.58
N TRP A 650 25.98 0.63 2.88
CA TRP A 650 27.34 1.11 2.60
C TRP A 650 27.51 1.35 1.10
N PHE A 651 28.20 2.43 0.76
CA PHE A 651 28.77 2.63 -0.56
C PHE A 651 30.30 2.63 -0.50
N PHE A 652 30.91 1.83 -1.37
CA PHE A 652 32.35 1.85 -1.60
C PHE A 652 32.64 2.27 -3.05
N SER A 653 33.38 3.36 -3.24
CA SER A 653 33.90 3.68 -4.57
C SER A 653 34.83 2.56 -5.05
N ARG A 654 35.00 2.36 -6.35
CA ARG A 654 35.78 1.23 -6.90
C ARG A 654 37.15 1.04 -6.25
N SER A 655 37.85 2.13 -5.94
CA SER A 655 39.19 2.08 -5.34
C SER A 655 39.20 1.73 -3.84
N GLU A 656 38.04 1.78 -3.19
CA GLU A 656 37.85 1.59 -1.76
C GLU A 656 37.13 0.27 -1.43
N VAL A 657 36.73 -0.51 -2.44
CA VAL A 657 36.03 -1.79 -2.26
C VAL A 657 36.89 -2.74 -1.39
N PRO A 658 36.39 -3.15 -0.21
CA PRO A 658 37.08 -4.10 0.66
C PRO A 658 37.39 -5.41 -0.05
N SER A 659 38.53 -6.03 0.26
CA SER A 659 38.90 -7.32 -0.33
C SER A 659 37.94 -8.46 0.02
N SER A 660 37.12 -8.31 1.07
CA SER A 660 36.05 -9.27 1.40
C SER A 660 34.87 -9.23 0.44
N LEU A 661 34.74 -8.17 -0.36
CA LEU A 661 33.74 -8.02 -1.42
C LEU A 661 34.30 -8.35 -2.81
N THR A 662 35.61 -8.56 -2.96
CA THR A 662 36.22 -8.87 -4.26
C THR A 662 36.30 -10.37 -4.53
N GLY A 663 35.98 -10.79 -5.76
CA GLY A 663 35.97 -12.19 -6.17
C GLY A 663 34.69 -12.94 -5.76
N ASN A 664 34.69 -14.27 -5.86
CA ASN A 664 33.52 -15.13 -5.56
C ASN A 664 33.51 -15.57 -4.09
N SER A 665 33.41 -14.61 -3.17
CA SER A 665 33.32 -14.94 -1.74
C SER A 665 32.01 -15.69 -1.46
N SER A 666 32.09 -16.79 -0.73
CA SER A 666 30.91 -17.56 -0.29
C SER A 666 30.32 -17.02 1.01
N THR A 667 31.01 -16.09 1.68
CA THR A 667 30.58 -15.50 2.94
C THR A 667 30.93 -14.01 3.02
N ILE A 668 30.14 -13.25 3.78
CA ILE A 668 30.35 -11.83 4.02
C ILE A 668 30.21 -11.53 5.52
N ASP A 669 31.02 -10.62 6.04
CA ASP A 669 30.94 -10.11 7.42
C ASP A 669 30.82 -8.59 7.37
N THR A 670 29.63 -8.09 7.66
CA THR A 670 29.27 -6.67 7.60
C THR A 670 29.94 -5.86 8.71
N SER A 671 30.30 -6.50 9.83
CA SER A 671 30.99 -5.82 10.94
C SER A 671 32.39 -5.32 10.55
N ALA A 672 32.96 -5.85 9.48
CA ALA A 672 34.24 -5.42 8.93
C ALA A 672 34.17 -4.16 8.05
N PHE A 673 32.97 -3.68 7.70
CA PHE A 673 32.77 -2.54 6.79
C PHE A 673 32.85 -1.17 7.46
N GLY A 674 32.80 -1.11 8.80
CA GLY A 674 32.82 0.14 9.54
C GLY A 674 31.47 0.86 9.50
N THR A 675 31.48 2.19 9.71
CA THR A 675 30.26 3.00 9.76
C THR A 675 29.56 3.04 8.40
N PRO A 676 28.25 2.72 8.32
CA PRO A 676 27.50 2.76 7.07
C PRO A 676 27.28 4.18 6.53
N SER A 677 27.00 4.29 5.23
CA SER A 677 26.56 5.52 4.57
C SER A 677 25.19 5.97 5.10
N ALA A 678 24.26 5.03 5.27
CA ALA A 678 22.96 5.24 5.89
C ALA A 678 22.63 4.14 6.89
N ASN A 679 22.01 4.50 8.02
CA ASN A 679 21.64 3.56 9.07
C ASN A 679 20.23 3.85 9.59
N TYR A 680 19.41 2.80 9.64
CA TYR A 680 18.03 2.83 10.07
C TYR A 680 17.88 1.83 11.24
N PRO A 681 18.22 2.24 12.48
CA PRO A 681 18.28 1.33 13.62
C PRO A 681 16.89 0.90 14.09
N THR A 682 16.78 -0.34 14.59
CA THR A 682 15.47 -0.90 14.98
C THR A 682 14.81 -0.20 16.18
N ASP A 683 15.57 0.53 17.00
CA ASP A 683 15.10 1.11 18.26
C ASP A 683 13.93 2.09 18.09
N SER A 684 13.84 2.73 16.92
CA SER A 684 12.76 3.67 16.60
C SER A 684 11.98 3.31 15.33
N CYS A 685 12.41 2.29 14.58
CA CYS A 685 11.68 1.69 13.49
C CYS A 685 11.81 0.17 13.54
N ASN A 686 10.79 -0.52 14.02
CA ASN A 686 10.83 -1.99 14.17
C ASN A 686 10.86 -2.67 12.79
N ILE A 687 12.00 -3.25 12.43
CA ILE A 687 12.20 -3.83 11.09
C ILE A 687 11.25 -5.00 10.84
N ASP A 688 11.09 -5.92 11.80
CA ASP A 688 10.18 -7.08 11.67
C ASP A 688 8.70 -6.68 11.55
N LYS A 689 8.34 -5.48 12.03
CA LYS A 689 6.98 -4.95 11.91
C LYS A 689 6.74 -4.34 10.52
N PHE A 690 7.69 -3.54 10.04
CA PHE A 690 7.48 -2.68 8.88
C PHE A 690 7.99 -3.28 7.57
N PHE A 691 8.86 -4.28 7.64
CA PHE A 691 9.48 -4.88 6.47
C PHE A 691 9.17 -6.37 6.34
N ALA A 692 8.62 -6.75 5.19
CA ALA A 692 8.38 -8.14 4.80
C ALA A 692 9.53 -8.65 3.93
N ALA A 693 9.36 -9.83 3.32
CA ALA A 693 10.29 -10.30 2.30
C ALA A 693 10.27 -9.36 1.09
N GLN A 694 11.46 -9.05 0.56
CA GLN A 694 11.66 -8.01 -0.46
C GLN A 694 12.05 -8.62 -1.81
N HIS A 695 11.41 -8.19 -2.89
CA HIS A 695 11.96 -8.35 -4.23
C HIS A 695 13.06 -7.31 -4.47
N LEU A 696 14.11 -7.71 -5.17
CA LEU A 696 15.16 -6.80 -5.63
C LEU A 696 14.79 -6.22 -6.98
N ILE A 697 15.00 -4.92 -7.21
CA ILE A 697 14.50 -4.21 -8.38
C ILE A 697 15.57 -3.31 -8.99
N PHE A 698 15.69 -3.38 -10.31
CA PHE A 698 16.34 -2.34 -11.12
C PHE A 698 15.32 -1.71 -12.05
N ASP A 699 15.32 -0.39 -12.11
CA ASP A 699 14.61 0.33 -13.15
C ASP A 699 15.27 1.67 -13.51
N ILE A 700 14.87 2.17 -14.68
CA ILE A 700 15.19 3.53 -15.10
C ILE A 700 13.91 4.15 -15.62
N THR A 701 13.25 4.95 -14.80
CA THR A 701 12.15 5.79 -15.26
C THR A 701 12.64 7.15 -15.74
N LEU A 702 11.76 7.91 -16.39
CA LEU A 702 12.04 9.25 -16.89
C LEU A 702 10.97 10.23 -16.44
N CYS A 703 11.37 11.43 -16.06
CA CYS A 703 10.46 12.44 -15.52
C CYS A 703 9.68 11.91 -14.31
N GLY A 704 8.38 11.67 -14.46
CA GLY A 704 7.54 11.17 -13.37
C GLY A 704 7.45 12.13 -12.19
N ASP A 705 6.94 11.60 -11.09
CA ASP A 705 6.59 12.37 -9.89
C ASP A 705 7.80 13.06 -9.25
N PHE A 706 9.00 12.50 -9.43
CA PHE A 706 10.23 13.02 -8.84
C PHE A 706 11.14 13.75 -9.84
N ALA A 707 11.72 13.08 -10.84
CA ALA A 707 12.64 13.74 -11.77
C ALA A 707 11.94 14.80 -12.62
N GLY A 708 10.65 14.61 -12.93
CA GLY A 708 9.82 15.51 -13.73
C GLY A 708 9.24 16.68 -12.95
N ASN A 709 9.28 16.65 -11.61
CA ASN A 709 8.85 17.76 -10.78
C ASN A 709 9.61 19.03 -11.15
N ALA A 710 8.91 20.09 -11.55
CA ALA A 710 9.54 21.30 -12.09
C ALA A 710 10.56 21.94 -11.13
N ALA A 711 10.32 21.88 -9.82
CA ALA A 711 11.23 22.43 -8.82
C ALA A 711 12.47 21.54 -8.60
N VAL A 712 12.35 20.23 -8.77
CA VAL A 712 13.47 19.28 -8.70
C VAL A 712 14.30 19.33 -9.97
N PHE A 713 13.63 19.29 -11.13
CA PHE A 713 14.24 19.35 -12.44
C PHE A 713 15.11 20.61 -12.61
N ALA A 714 14.58 21.77 -12.24
CA ALA A 714 15.28 23.05 -12.37
C ALA A 714 16.54 23.19 -11.48
N GLN A 715 16.77 22.28 -10.51
CA GLN A 715 17.97 22.31 -9.67
C GLN A 715 19.23 21.95 -10.45
N THR A 716 19.10 21.06 -11.43
CA THR A 716 20.26 20.50 -12.15
C THR A 716 20.10 20.50 -13.67
N CYS A 717 18.90 20.79 -14.18
CA CYS A 717 18.56 20.76 -15.60
C CYS A 717 17.81 22.03 -16.04
N SER A 718 17.83 22.29 -17.35
CA SER A 718 17.13 23.42 -17.97
C SER A 718 16.12 22.93 -19.01
N GLY A 719 15.06 23.71 -19.24
CA GLY A 719 14.02 23.35 -20.21
C GLY A 719 12.88 22.56 -19.57
N SER A 720 12.20 21.76 -20.38
CA SER A 720 11.05 20.94 -20.01
C SER A 720 11.42 19.46 -20.08
N CYS A 721 11.16 18.72 -19.00
CA CYS A 721 11.55 17.32 -18.85
C CYS A 721 11.11 16.47 -20.04
N TYR A 722 9.83 16.56 -20.42
CA TYR A 722 9.29 15.77 -21.52
C TYR A 722 9.73 16.30 -22.89
N SER A 723 9.45 17.58 -23.18
CA SER A 723 9.57 18.11 -24.55
C SER A 723 11.01 18.23 -25.04
N ASP A 724 11.96 18.48 -24.14
CA ASP A 724 13.35 18.70 -24.52
C ASP A 724 14.21 17.43 -24.37
N TYR A 725 13.79 16.49 -23.50
CA TYR A 725 14.58 15.29 -23.20
C TYR A 725 13.89 14.02 -23.68
N VAL A 726 12.69 13.68 -23.18
CA VAL A 726 12.00 12.41 -23.52
C VAL A 726 11.77 12.27 -25.02
N ILE A 727 11.17 13.29 -25.65
CA ILE A 727 10.99 13.34 -27.11
C ILE A 727 12.12 14.08 -27.84
N GLY A 728 13.17 14.44 -27.11
CA GLY A 728 14.36 15.11 -27.62
C GLY A 728 15.27 14.18 -28.41
N ALA A 729 16.54 14.56 -28.53
CA ALA A 729 17.55 13.75 -29.21
C ALA A 729 17.75 12.42 -28.45
N PRO A 730 17.75 11.26 -29.12
CA PRO A 730 17.91 9.97 -28.44
C PRO A 730 19.25 9.85 -27.69
N SER A 731 20.29 10.54 -28.16
CA SER A 731 21.61 10.62 -27.52
C SER A 731 21.60 11.26 -26.12
N ASN A 732 20.50 11.92 -25.72
CA ASN A 732 20.32 12.37 -24.33
C ASN A 732 20.42 11.22 -23.32
N TYR A 733 20.19 9.98 -23.78
CA TYR A 733 20.16 8.77 -22.96
C TYR A 733 21.39 7.88 -23.15
N ASP A 734 22.48 8.37 -23.74
CA ASP A 734 23.73 7.60 -23.93
C ASP A 734 24.36 7.17 -22.60
N ASN A 735 24.14 7.92 -21.53
CA ASN A 735 24.59 7.60 -20.17
C ASN A 735 23.47 7.06 -19.27
N ALA A 736 22.29 6.75 -19.82
CA ALA A 736 21.16 6.26 -19.05
C ALA A 736 21.14 4.71 -19.03
N TYR A 737 22.17 4.12 -18.42
CA TYR A 737 22.28 2.66 -18.27
C TYR A 737 23.01 2.22 -17.00
N PHE A 738 22.58 1.09 -16.45
CA PHE A 738 23.35 0.32 -15.50
C PHE A 738 24.30 -0.61 -16.25
N GLU A 739 25.52 -0.74 -15.75
CA GLU A 739 26.41 -1.87 -16.03
C GLU A 739 26.72 -2.60 -14.73
N VAL A 740 26.15 -3.79 -14.55
CA VAL A 740 26.19 -4.58 -13.31
C VAL A 740 27.09 -5.79 -13.50
N GLN A 741 28.14 -5.91 -12.69
CA GLN A 741 29.00 -7.11 -12.69
C GLN A 741 28.27 -8.29 -12.03
N HIS A 742 27.67 -8.05 -10.87
CA HIS A 742 26.84 -9.03 -10.19
C HIS A 742 25.92 -8.38 -9.16
N VAL A 743 24.80 -9.05 -8.89
CA VAL A 743 24.06 -8.91 -7.63
C VAL A 743 24.19 -10.22 -6.87
N ARG A 744 24.57 -10.15 -5.60
CA ARG A 744 24.67 -11.32 -4.72
C ARG A 744 23.89 -11.10 -3.45
N VAL A 745 23.20 -12.14 -3.02
CA VAL A 745 22.47 -12.15 -1.75
C VAL A 745 23.13 -13.14 -0.82
N TYR A 746 23.36 -12.70 0.41
CA TYR A 746 23.88 -13.53 1.49
C TYR A 746 22.84 -13.61 2.61
N GLY A 747 22.72 -14.77 3.26
CA GLY A 747 21.67 -15.05 4.23
C GLY A 747 21.74 -16.49 4.76
N GLY A 748 20.64 -16.93 5.36
CA GLY A 748 20.34 -18.35 5.55
C GLY A 748 19.46 -18.87 4.42
N ASN A 749 19.40 -20.18 4.20
CA ASN A 749 18.50 -20.74 3.17
C ASN A 749 17.02 -20.41 3.42
N ASP A 750 16.66 -20.11 4.67
CA ASP A 750 15.34 -19.68 5.11
C ASP A 750 15.05 -18.20 4.83
N THR A 751 16.04 -17.42 4.39
CA THR A 751 15.83 -16.02 4.01
C THR A 751 15.38 -15.86 2.56
N VAL A 752 15.51 -16.90 1.73
CA VAL A 752 15.03 -16.92 0.33
C VAL A 752 13.60 -17.44 0.29
N VAL A 753 12.69 -16.68 -0.33
CA VAL A 753 11.29 -17.07 -0.55
C VAL A 753 11.07 -17.23 -2.05
N PRO A 754 11.08 -18.47 -2.56
CA PRO A 754 10.88 -18.71 -3.99
C PRO A 754 9.42 -18.45 -4.40
N PRO A 755 9.15 -18.21 -5.70
CA PRO A 755 7.79 -17.99 -6.23
C PRO A 755 6.74 -18.99 -5.76
N SER A 756 7.13 -20.25 -5.56
CA SER A 756 6.23 -21.32 -5.09
C SER A 756 5.73 -21.15 -3.66
N GLU A 757 6.39 -20.30 -2.84
CA GLU A 757 6.08 -20.10 -1.42
C GLU A 757 5.47 -18.72 -1.12
N GLN A 758 5.45 -17.80 -2.10
CA GLN A 758 4.99 -16.41 -1.95
C GLN A 758 3.47 -16.27 -1.71
N GLY A 759 2.68 -17.34 -1.92
CA GLY A 759 1.22 -17.38 -1.68
C GLY A 759 0.77 -18.14 -0.41
N ALA A 760 1.70 -18.73 0.35
CA ALA A 760 1.36 -19.39 1.61
C ALA A 760 1.43 -18.34 2.73
N ALA A 761 0.26 -17.90 3.24
CA ALA A 761 0.17 -17.01 4.39
C ALA A 761 1.24 -17.37 5.42
N ALA A 762 2.17 -16.44 5.67
CA ALA A 762 3.31 -16.64 6.53
C ALA A 762 2.82 -17.19 7.86
N THR A 763 2.92 -18.52 8.02
CA THR A 763 2.68 -19.14 9.30
C THR A 763 3.84 -18.64 10.13
N ILE A 764 3.58 -17.70 11.03
CA ILE A 764 4.55 -17.20 12.00
C ILE A 764 5.15 -18.44 12.66
N ARG A 765 6.33 -18.86 12.18
CA ARG A 765 7.07 -19.91 12.85
C ARG A 765 7.61 -19.23 14.09
N PRO A 766 7.20 -19.65 15.30
CA PRO A 766 7.68 -19.03 16.51
C PRO A 766 9.20 -19.06 16.48
N SER A 767 9.82 -17.91 16.79
CA SER A 767 11.27 -17.82 16.86
C SER A 767 11.83 -18.95 17.74
N LEU A 768 13.09 -19.35 17.52
CA LEU A 768 13.78 -20.32 18.37
C LEU A 768 13.65 -19.98 19.87
N TRP A 769 13.47 -18.69 20.19
CA TRP A 769 13.16 -18.15 21.52
C TRP A 769 11.75 -18.46 22.04
N GLN A 770 10.72 -18.42 21.18
CA GLN A 770 9.35 -18.82 21.52
C GLN A 770 9.19 -20.35 21.63
N MET A 771 9.90 -21.13 20.81
CA MET A 771 9.97 -22.58 21.02
C MET A 771 10.67 -22.93 22.33
N PHE A 772 11.72 -22.19 22.73
CA PHE A 772 12.35 -22.35 24.04
C PHE A 772 11.39 -22.07 25.20
N LYS A 773 10.50 -21.06 25.05
CA LYS A 773 9.44 -20.78 26.03
C LYS A 773 8.40 -21.89 26.11
N LEU A 774 7.97 -22.48 24.99
CA LEU A 774 7.04 -23.61 24.96
C LEU A 774 7.63 -24.90 25.57
N VAL A 775 8.92 -25.16 25.34
CA VAL A 775 9.63 -26.30 25.92
C VAL A 775 9.88 -26.10 27.42
N LEU A 776 10.21 -24.87 27.88
CA LEU A 776 10.29 -24.58 29.32
C LEU A 776 8.94 -24.66 30.02
N PHE A 777 7.86 -24.18 29.38
CA PHE A 777 6.50 -24.25 29.96
C PHE A 777 6.00 -25.70 30.07
N SER A 778 6.31 -26.56 29.09
CA SER A 778 5.93 -27.98 29.13
C SER A 778 6.78 -28.81 30.12
N MET A 779 7.98 -28.36 30.50
CA MET A 779 8.79 -29.00 31.53
C MET A 779 8.48 -28.55 32.96
N LEU A 780 7.70 -27.47 33.17
CA LEU A 780 7.37 -26.93 34.50
C LEU A 780 5.98 -27.34 35.02
N ILE A 781 5.18 -28.08 34.23
CA ILE A 781 3.81 -28.49 34.61
C ILE A 781 3.71 -29.64 35.64
N PRO A 782 4.70 -30.54 35.87
CA PRO A 782 4.54 -31.59 36.88
C PRO A 782 5.08 -31.22 38.28
N LEU A 783 5.05 -29.95 38.69
CA LEU A 783 5.48 -29.52 40.05
C LEU A 783 4.45 -28.67 40.82
N TRP A 784 3.21 -28.58 40.34
CA TRP A 784 2.10 -27.95 41.06
C TRP A 784 0.89 -28.90 41.24
N ALA A 785 1.19 -30.18 41.46
CA ALA A 785 0.25 -31.18 41.95
C ALA A 785 0.98 -32.16 42.88
N ALA A 786 1.39 -31.68 44.05
CA ALA A 786 1.77 -32.47 45.22
C ALA A 786 1.53 -31.65 46.49
#